data_AF-A0A2K5HTE4-F1
#
_entry.id   AF-A0A2K5HTE4-F1
#
_cell.length_a   1.000
_cell.length_b   1.000
_cell.length_c   1.000
_cell.angle_alpha   90.00
_cell.angle_beta   90.00
_cell.angle_gamma   90.00
#
_symmetry.space_group_name_H-M   'P 1'
#
loop_
_entity.id
_entity.type
_entity.pdbx_description
1 polymer ?
#
loop_
_entity_poly.entity_id
_entity_poly.type
_entity_poly.pdbx_seq_one_letter_code
_entity_poly.pdbx_strand_id
1 'polypeptide(L)'
;MLRLLRPLLLLLLLPPPGSPEPPGLAQLSPGLRRADCLTQCAARRLGPGGAARLRVGSTIRDAFRRREPYNYLQRAYYQLKKLDLAAAAAHTFFVANPMHLQMREDMAKYRRMSGVQPQSFRDLETPPHWAAYDTGLELLERQEAGLALPRLEEALQGSLAQMESCRADCQGPEEQEGAEEEEDGAGSQGGLYEAIARHWIQVLQCRQRCVGETATRPGRSFPVPDFLPSQLRRLYEAHAQVGNLSQAIENVLSVLLFYPDDEPAKRALNQYQAQLGEPRPGLGPREDIQHFILRSLGEKRQLYYAMEHLGTSFKDPDPWTPAALIPEALREKLREDQEKRSWDHEPPKPKPLTYWKDVLLLEGVTLTQDSRQLNGSERAVLDGLLTPAECGVLLQLAKDAAGAGARSGYRGRRSPHTPHERFEGLTVLKAAQLARAGTVGSRGAKLLLEVSERVRTLTQAYFSPERPLHLSFTHLVCRSAIEGEQEQRMDLSHPVHADNCVLDPDTGECWREPPAYTYRDYSGLLYLNDDFQGGDLFFTEPNALTVTARVRPRCGRLVAFSSGGENPHGVWAVTRGRRCALALWHTWAPEHREQEWIEAKELLQESEEEEEEEEEEMPSKDTSPEPPSHRHQRVQDKAGKAPRVREEL
;
A
#
# COMPACT_ATOMS: atom_id res chain seq x y z
N MET A 1 8.30 -11.65 44.41
CA MET A 1 7.31 -12.56 43.82
C MET A 1 7.89 -13.66 42.92
N LEU A 2 9.15 -13.58 42.47
CA LEU A 2 9.85 -14.66 41.73
C LEU A 2 10.17 -15.96 42.51
N ARG A 3 9.86 -16.07 43.80
CA ARG A 3 10.08 -17.31 44.59
C ARG A 3 8.85 -18.23 44.66
N LEU A 4 7.69 -17.77 44.19
CA LEU A 4 6.44 -18.55 44.20
C LEU A 4 6.09 -19.18 42.84
N LEU A 5 6.93 -19.00 41.81
CA LEU A 5 6.76 -19.61 40.48
C LEU A 5 7.51 -20.95 40.31
N ARG A 6 8.31 -21.36 41.29
CA ARG A 6 8.98 -22.68 41.32
C ARG A 6 8.05 -23.90 41.34
N PRO A 7 6.86 -23.88 41.97
CA PRO A 7 5.97 -25.04 41.98
C PRO A 7 5.04 -25.14 40.75
N LEU A 8 4.85 -24.07 39.97
CA LEU A 8 3.99 -24.12 38.77
C LEU A 8 4.74 -24.55 37.51
N LEU A 9 6.04 -24.24 37.42
CA LEU A 9 6.93 -24.87 36.44
C LEU A 9 6.94 -26.41 36.62
N LEU A 10 6.68 -26.89 37.84
CA LEU A 10 6.58 -28.32 38.18
C LEU A 10 5.30 -28.99 37.65
N LEU A 11 4.19 -28.27 37.41
CA LEU A 11 2.93 -28.88 36.98
C LEU A 11 2.87 -29.21 35.49
N LEU A 12 3.72 -28.58 34.67
CA LEU A 12 3.97 -28.99 33.29
C LEU A 12 4.98 -30.15 33.18
N LEU A 13 5.50 -30.65 34.32
CA LEU A 13 6.65 -31.56 34.39
C LEU A 13 6.44 -32.80 35.31
N LEU A 14 5.22 -33.14 35.75
CA LEU A 14 4.98 -34.38 36.50
C LEU A 14 4.56 -35.53 35.56
N PRO A 15 5.23 -36.71 35.60
CA PRO A 15 4.75 -37.90 34.92
C PRO A 15 3.54 -38.51 35.64
N PRO A 16 2.72 -39.35 34.97
CA PRO A 16 1.71 -40.15 35.66
C PRO A 16 2.40 -41.03 36.73
N PRO A 17 1.75 -41.27 37.87
CA PRO A 17 2.36 -42.01 38.97
C PRO A 17 2.78 -43.42 38.50
N GLY A 18 4.10 -43.68 38.48
CA GLY A 18 4.68 -44.99 38.13
C GLY A 18 5.82 -45.01 37.11
N SER A 19 6.27 -43.89 36.53
CA SER A 19 7.36 -43.88 35.54
C SER A 19 8.77 -43.97 36.17
N PRO A 20 9.70 -44.79 35.64
CA PRO A 20 11.03 -45.03 36.22
C PRO A 20 12.11 -43.98 35.87
N GLU A 21 11.81 -42.90 35.15
CA GLU A 21 12.81 -41.87 34.77
C GLU A 21 12.81 -40.64 35.70
N PRO A 22 13.98 -40.00 35.95
CA PRO A 22 14.09 -38.84 36.82
C PRO A 22 13.31 -37.62 36.28
N PRO A 23 12.63 -36.85 37.16
CA PRO A 23 11.78 -35.72 36.76
C PRO A 23 12.61 -34.59 36.13
N GLY A 24 12.30 -34.25 34.88
CA GLY A 24 12.93 -33.15 34.12
C GLY A 24 13.56 -33.58 32.77
N LEU A 25 14.17 -34.78 32.70
CA LEU A 25 14.78 -35.27 31.45
C LEU A 25 13.75 -35.92 30.50
N ALA A 26 12.70 -36.55 31.05
CA ALA A 26 11.66 -37.20 30.26
C ALA A 26 10.91 -36.23 29.32
N GLN A 27 10.66 -34.99 29.74
CA GLN A 27 9.94 -33.99 28.93
C GLN A 27 10.81 -33.30 27.87
N LEU A 28 12.12 -33.22 28.07
CA LEU A 28 13.07 -32.70 27.07
C LEU A 28 13.51 -33.78 26.07
N SER A 29 13.26 -35.05 26.39
CA SER A 29 13.65 -36.19 25.57
C SER A 29 13.18 -36.12 24.11
N PRO A 30 11.96 -35.64 23.78
CA PRO A 30 11.54 -35.55 22.38
C PRO A 30 12.35 -34.50 21.61
N GLY A 31 12.65 -33.37 22.25
CA GLY A 31 13.41 -32.29 21.63
C GLY A 31 14.87 -32.65 21.41
N LEU A 32 15.51 -33.28 22.40
CA LEU A 32 16.89 -33.76 22.29
C LEU A 32 17.01 -34.92 21.27
N ARG A 33 16.07 -35.86 21.26
CA ARG A 33 16.00 -36.93 20.24
C ARG A 33 15.84 -36.36 18.84
N ARG A 34 15.05 -35.30 18.69
CA ARG A 34 14.85 -34.62 17.40
C ARG A 34 16.13 -33.92 16.93
N ALA A 35 16.83 -33.22 17.83
CA ALA A 35 18.11 -32.59 17.52
C ALA A 35 19.18 -33.61 17.10
N ASP A 36 19.26 -34.74 17.80
CA ASP A 36 20.15 -35.85 17.44
C ASP A 36 19.77 -36.44 16.07
N CYS A 37 18.49 -36.68 15.82
CA CYS A 37 17.99 -37.16 14.52
C CYS A 37 18.39 -36.21 13.38
N LEU A 38 18.18 -34.90 13.54
CA LEU A 38 18.57 -33.90 12.53
C LEU A 38 20.09 -33.89 12.29
N THR A 39 20.89 -34.02 13.36
CA THR A 39 22.35 -34.10 13.26
C THR A 39 22.79 -35.32 12.48
N GLN A 40 22.19 -36.49 12.76
CA GLN A 40 22.48 -37.73 12.04
C GLN A 40 22.03 -37.67 10.58
N CYS A 41 20.83 -37.15 10.30
CA CYS A 41 20.31 -36.96 8.95
C CYS A 41 21.22 -36.04 8.13
N ALA A 42 21.64 -34.91 8.72
CA ALA A 42 22.54 -33.97 8.08
C ALA A 42 23.92 -34.61 7.79
N ALA A 43 24.49 -35.35 8.75
CA ALA A 43 25.75 -36.05 8.56
C ALA A 43 25.66 -37.12 7.45
N ARG A 44 24.52 -37.83 7.34
CA ARG A 44 24.30 -38.84 6.29
C ARG A 44 24.12 -38.23 4.91
N ARG A 45 23.42 -37.09 4.80
CA ARG A 45 23.10 -36.45 3.51
C ARG A 45 24.19 -35.53 2.99
N LEU A 46 24.84 -34.78 3.90
CA LEU A 46 25.80 -33.71 3.57
C LEU A 46 27.24 -34.06 3.97
N GLY A 47 27.46 -35.20 4.63
CA GLY A 47 28.74 -35.60 5.21
C GLY A 47 29.02 -34.96 6.57
N PRO A 48 30.03 -35.45 7.31
CA PRO A 48 30.44 -34.88 8.59
C PRO A 48 30.81 -33.38 8.45
N GLY A 49 30.13 -32.52 9.22
CA GLY A 49 30.32 -31.07 9.16
C GLY A 49 29.73 -30.39 7.91
N GLY A 50 29.07 -31.13 7.00
CA GLY A 50 28.47 -30.57 5.78
C GLY A 50 27.41 -29.51 6.06
N ALA A 51 26.58 -29.71 7.08
CA ALA A 51 25.58 -28.72 7.50
C ALA A 51 26.17 -27.39 7.98
N ALA A 52 27.40 -27.40 8.52
CA ALA A 52 28.09 -26.18 8.92
C ALA A 52 28.79 -25.51 7.71
N ARG A 53 29.36 -26.31 6.81
CA ARG A 53 30.07 -25.82 5.61
C ARG A 53 29.16 -25.25 4.53
N LEU A 54 27.93 -25.74 4.44
CA LEU A 54 26.93 -25.31 3.46
C LEU A 54 25.96 -24.26 4.02
N ARG A 55 26.24 -23.67 5.19
CA ARG A 55 25.42 -22.58 5.70
C ARG A 55 25.54 -21.38 4.76
N VAL A 56 24.39 -20.96 4.26
CA VAL A 56 24.25 -19.75 3.44
C VAL A 56 23.95 -18.59 4.39
N GLY A 57 24.66 -17.48 4.26
CA GLY A 57 24.39 -16.28 5.05
C GLY A 57 23.00 -15.69 4.75
N SER A 58 22.43 -14.94 5.70
CA SER A 58 21.12 -14.28 5.56
C SER A 58 21.07 -13.38 4.32
N THR A 59 22.13 -12.60 4.07
CA THR A 59 22.26 -11.71 2.90
C THR A 59 22.11 -12.44 1.56
N ILE A 60 22.68 -13.64 1.43
CA ILE A 60 22.58 -14.43 0.21
C ILE A 60 21.16 -15.01 0.09
N ARG A 61 20.57 -15.52 1.18
CA ARG A 61 19.18 -15.98 1.16
C ARG A 61 18.21 -14.86 0.79
N ASP A 62 18.42 -13.66 1.32
CA ASP A 62 17.59 -12.50 1.01
C ASP A 62 17.74 -12.08 -0.46
N ALA A 63 18.95 -12.16 -1.02
CA ALA A 63 19.16 -11.90 -2.45
C ALA A 63 18.38 -12.90 -3.33
N PHE A 64 18.34 -14.18 -2.97
CA PHE A 64 17.55 -15.19 -3.68
C PHE A 64 16.04 -15.01 -3.45
N ARG A 65 15.59 -14.68 -2.23
CA ARG A 65 14.18 -14.35 -1.94
C ARG A 65 13.70 -13.14 -2.74
N ARG A 66 14.55 -12.13 -2.89
CA ARG A 66 14.32 -10.96 -3.75
C ARG A 66 14.59 -11.23 -5.23
N ARG A 67 14.93 -12.47 -5.61
CA ARG A 67 15.17 -12.88 -7.00
C ARG A 67 16.26 -12.06 -7.70
N GLU A 68 17.19 -11.48 -6.96
CA GLU A 68 18.25 -10.61 -7.47
C GLU A 68 19.08 -11.23 -8.63
N PRO A 69 19.36 -12.56 -8.68
CA PRO A 69 20.00 -13.18 -9.83
C PRO A 69 19.31 -12.89 -11.18
N TYR A 70 17.98 -12.78 -11.19
CA TYR A 70 17.22 -12.52 -12.41
C TYR A 70 17.40 -11.09 -12.95
N ASN A 71 17.71 -10.13 -12.08
CA ASN A 71 18.06 -8.76 -12.47
C ASN A 71 19.34 -8.74 -13.33
N TYR A 72 20.30 -9.61 -13.03
CA TYR A 72 21.50 -9.78 -13.86
C TYR A 72 21.23 -10.64 -15.09
N LEU A 73 20.45 -11.71 -14.91
CA LEU A 73 20.18 -12.69 -15.96
C LEU A 73 19.42 -12.08 -17.15
N GLN A 74 18.45 -11.18 -16.89
CA GLN A 74 17.72 -10.49 -17.96
C GLN A 74 18.67 -9.68 -18.87
N ARG A 75 19.67 -9.01 -18.28
CA ARG A 75 20.65 -8.21 -19.04
C ARG A 75 21.55 -9.11 -19.88
N ALA A 76 21.97 -10.25 -19.32
CA ALA A 76 22.76 -11.23 -20.05
C ALA A 76 21.98 -11.80 -21.25
N TYR A 77 20.71 -12.19 -21.05
CA TYR A 77 19.87 -12.69 -22.14
C TYR A 77 19.59 -11.63 -23.20
N TYR A 78 19.40 -10.37 -22.80
CA TYR A 78 19.25 -9.26 -23.73
C TYR A 78 20.49 -9.08 -24.62
N GLN A 79 21.69 -9.10 -24.04
CA GLN A 79 22.95 -9.02 -24.80
C GLN A 79 23.13 -10.20 -25.77
N LEU A 80 22.65 -11.38 -25.39
CA LEU A 80 22.65 -12.59 -26.23
C LEU A 80 21.51 -12.62 -27.26
N LYS A 81 20.68 -11.57 -27.35
CA LYS A 81 19.50 -11.48 -28.23
C LYS A 81 18.45 -12.58 -27.96
N LYS A 82 18.43 -13.15 -26.76
CA LYS A 82 17.43 -14.13 -26.31
C LYS A 82 16.28 -13.40 -25.62
N LEU A 83 15.49 -12.66 -26.41
CA LEU A 83 14.50 -11.70 -25.89
C LEU A 83 13.41 -12.37 -25.03
N ASP A 84 12.97 -13.59 -25.37
CA ASP A 84 11.99 -14.31 -24.56
C ASP A 84 12.51 -14.66 -23.16
N LEU A 85 13.76 -15.10 -23.07
CA LEU A 85 14.38 -15.40 -21.77
C LEU A 85 14.68 -14.12 -20.99
N ALA A 86 15.04 -13.03 -21.68
CA ALA A 86 15.21 -11.72 -21.06
C ALA A 86 13.89 -11.22 -20.44
N ALA A 87 12.78 -11.32 -21.17
CA ALA A 87 11.45 -10.98 -20.69
C ALA A 87 11.02 -11.85 -19.51
N ALA A 88 11.25 -13.17 -19.56
CA ALA A 88 10.92 -14.07 -18.46
C ALA A 88 11.75 -13.79 -17.20
N ALA A 89 13.06 -13.56 -17.33
CA ALA A 89 13.92 -13.19 -16.20
C ALA A 89 13.52 -11.82 -15.62
N ALA A 90 13.26 -10.83 -16.47
CA ALA A 90 12.77 -9.53 -16.05
C ALA A 90 11.44 -9.62 -15.29
N HIS A 91 10.49 -10.39 -15.81
CA HIS A 91 9.21 -10.65 -15.16
C HIS A 91 9.40 -11.35 -13.81
N THR A 92 10.25 -12.37 -13.74
CA THR A 92 10.56 -13.12 -12.50
C THR A 92 11.08 -12.20 -11.40
N PHE A 93 12.03 -11.30 -11.73
CA PHE A 93 12.52 -10.29 -10.78
C PHE A 93 11.46 -9.25 -10.44
N PHE A 94 10.71 -8.77 -11.44
CA PHE A 94 9.70 -7.74 -11.29
C PHE A 94 8.59 -8.18 -10.33
N VAL A 95 8.14 -9.44 -10.45
CA VAL A 95 7.17 -10.04 -9.55
C VAL A 95 7.64 -9.87 -8.11
N ALA A 96 8.86 -10.29 -7.73
CA ALA A 96 9.36 -10.13 -6.36
C ALA A 96 9.68 -8.66 -5.96
N ASN A 97 9.81 -7.74 -6.92
CA ASN A 97 10.23 -6.35 -6.69
C ASN A 97 9.38 -5.36 -7.52
N PRO A 98 8.07 -5.25 -7.27
CA PRO A 98 7.16 -4.45 -8.11
C PRO A 98 7.48 -2.95 -8.07
N MET A 99 8.22 -2.49 -7.05
CA MET A 99 8.69 -1.11 -6.90
C MET A 99 9.94 -0.78 -7.71
N HIS A 100 10.61 -1.76 -8.31
CA HIS A 100 11.88 -1.54 -8.98
C HIS A 100 11.68 -0.77 -10.30
N LEU A 101 11.88 0.55 -10.24
CA LEU A 101 11.61 1.49 -11.34
C LEU A 101 12.26 1.06 -12.67
N GLN A 102 13.56 0.73 -12.63
CA GLN A 102 14.28 0.29 -13.83
C GLN A 102 13.69 -0.99 -14.42
N MET A 103 13.17 -1.89 -13.57
CA MET A 103 12.58 -3.13 -14.07
C MET A 103 11.22 -2.87 -14.71
N ARG A 104 10.42 -1.94 -14.18
CA ARG A 104 9.17 -1.50 -14.83
C ARG A 104 9.41 -0.97 -16.23
N GLU A 105 10.46 -0.17 -16.40
CA GLU A 105 10.87 0.35 -17.71
C GLU A 105 11.33 -0.77 -18.65
N ASP A 106 12.18 -1.67 -18.16
CA ASP A 106 12.66 -2.83 -18.93
C ASP A 106 11.49 -3.73 -19.37
N MET A 107 10.51 -3.96 -18.50
CA MET A 107 9.28 -4.71 -18.81
C MET A 107 8.46 -4.02 -19.91
N ALA A 108 8.21 -2.71 -19.79
CA ALA A 108 7.52 -1.94 -20.82
C ALA A 108 8.29 -1.91 -22.14
N LYS A 109 9.62 -1.90 -22.09
CA LYS A 109 10.50 -2.00 -23.26
C LYS A 109 10.35 -3.37 -23.93
N TYR A 110 10.44 -4.47 -23.19
CA TYR A 110 10.26 -5.82 -23.74
C TYR A 110 8.89 -6.01 -24.39
N ARG A 111 7.81 -5.47 -23.80
CA ARG A 111 6.45 -5.54 -24.36
C ARG A 111 6.31 -4.89 -25.74
N ARG A 112 7.17 -3.92 -26.07
CA ARG A 112 7.15 -3.19 -27.35
C ARG A 112 8.10 -3.77 -28.40
N MET A 113 8.94 -4.74 -28.03
CA MET A 113 9.94 -5.31 -28.94
C MET A 113 9.31 -6.35 -29.87
N SER A 114 9.62 -6.24 -31.17
CA SER A 114 9.27 -7.25 -32.17
C SER A 114 9.97 -8.57 -31.84
N GLY A 115 9.18 -9.62 -31.59
CA GLY A 115 9.69 -10.97 -31.27
C GLY A 115 9.48 -11.38 -29.81
N VAL A 116 9.03 -10.49 -28.93
CA VAL A 116 8.59 -10.85 -27.57
C VAL A 116 7.08 -11.05 -27.59
N GLN A 117 6.64 -12.24 -27.18
CA GLN A 117 5.22 -12.56 -27.10
C GLN A 117 4.67 -12.33 -25.69
N PRO A 118 3.34 -12.17 -25.51
CA PRO A 118 2.74 -12.09 -24.17
C PRO A 118 3.13 -13.26 -23.26
N GLN A 119 3.29 -14.47 -23.82
CA GLN A 119 3.67 -15.68 -23.06
C GLN A 119 5.13 -15.69 -22.59
N SER A 120 5.96 -14.77 -23.10
CA SER A 120 7.34 -14.59 -22.66
C SER A 120 7.41 -13.93 -21.28
N PHE A 121 6.34 -13.28 -20.83
CA PHE A 121 6.20 -12.72 -19.48
C PHE A 121 5.63 -13.78 -18.54
N ARG A 122 6.53 -14.60 -18.00
CA ARG A 122 6.19 -15.63 -17.03
C ARG A 122 7.17 -15.59 -15.88
N ASP A 123 6.67 -15.86 -14.69
CA ASP A 123 7.50 -16.02 -13.52
C ASP A 123 8.10 -17.45 -13.51
N LEU A 124 9.43 -17.53 -13.54
CA LEU A 124 10.18 -18.78 -13.58
C LEU A 124 10.25 -19.46 -12.22
N GLU A 125 9.82 -18.77 -11.15
CA GLU A 125 9.82 -19.28 -9.78
C GLU A 125 8.43 -19.25 -9.14
N THR A 126 7.36 -19.25 -9.95
CA THR A 126 6.01 -19.38 -9.41
C THR A 126 5.89 -20.70 -8.66
N PRO A 127 5.54 -20.69 -7.35
CA PRO A 127 5.34 -21.92 -6.61
C PRO A 127 4.25 -22.79 -7.25
N PRO A 128 4.42 -24.11 -7.35
CA PRO A 128 3.48 -24.99 -8.03
C PRO A 128 2.04 -24.88 -7.52
N HIS A 129 1.85 -24.68 -6.22
CA HIS A 129 0.52 -24.54 -5.62
C HIS A 129 -0.19 -23.26 -6.08
N TRP A 130 0.54 -22.16 -6.26
CA TRP A 130 0.00 -20.92 -6.80
C TRP A 130 -0.37 -21.06 -8.27
N ALA A 131 0.49 -21.70 -9.08
CA ALA A 131 0.18 -21.94 -10.49
C ALA A 131 -1.08 -22.81 -10.67
N ALA A 132 -1.23 -23.86 -9.84
CA ALA A 132 -2.41 -24.70 -9.83
C ALA A 132 -3.66 -23.93 -9.36
N TYR A 133 -3.51 -23.07 -8.35
CA TYR A 133 -4.61 -22.25 -7.83
C TYR A 133 -5.11 -21.26 -8.88
N ASP A 134 -4.22 -20.49 -9.49
CA ASP A 134 -4.54 -19.50 -10.53
C ASP A 134 -5.24 -20.18 -11.72
N THR A 135 -4.70 -21.33 -12.17
CA THR A 135 -5.34 -22.14 -13.24
C THR A 135 -6.73 -22.63 -12.84
N GLY A 136 -6.90 -23.06 -11.58
CA GLY A 136 -8.18 -23.51 -11.05
C GLY A 136 -9.23 -22.40 -11.05
N LEU A 137 -8.85 -21.18 -10.67
CA LEU A 137 -9.73 -20.01 -10.67
C LEU A 137 -10.15 -19.61 -12.10
N GLU A 138 -9.21 -19.55 -13.05
CA GLU A 138 -9.53 -19.25 -14.46
C GLU A 138 -10.55 -20.23 -15.05
N LEU A 139 -10.43 -21.52 -14.72
CA LEU A 139 -11.38 -22.55 -15.17
C LEU A 139 -12.76 -22.39 -14.52
N LEU A 140 -12.82 -21.98 -13.25
CA LEU A 140 -14.09 -21.67 -12.59
C LEU A 140 -14.78 -20.46 -13.21
N GLU A 141 -14.04 -19.41 -13.58
CA GLU A 141 -14.59 -18.24 -14.29
C GLU A 141 -15.20 -18.62 -15.64
N ARG A 142 -14.63 -19.61 -16.32
CA ARG A 142 -15.16 -20.18 -17.57
C ARG A 142 -16.30 -21.19 -17.35
N GLN A 143 -16.72 -21.40 -16.10
CA GLN A 143 -17.74 -22.37 -15.69
C GLN A 143 -17.35 -23.84 -15.98
N GLU A 144 -16.04 -24.13 -16.06
CA GLU A 144 -15.48 -25.44 -16.35
C GLU A 144 -15.10 -26.19 -15.05
N ALA A 145 -16.04 -26.31 -14.11
CA ALA A 145 -15.79 -26.86 -12.77
C ALA A 145 -15.16 -28.26 -12.77
N GLY A 146 -15.53 -29.11 -13.72
CA GLY A 146 -14.95 -30.45 -13.85
C GLY A 146 -13.44 -30.45 -14.14
N LEU A 147 -12.96 -29.47 -14.90
CA LEU A 147 -11.52 -29.29 -15.19
C LEU A 147 -10.81 -28.53 -14.07
N ALA A 148 -11.53 -27.64 -13.35
CA ALA A 148 -10.99 -26.88 -12.23
C ALA A 148 -10.66 -27.77 -11.01
N LEU A 149 -11.52 -28.76 -10.71
CA LEU A 149 -11.38 -29.64 -9.54
C LEU A 149 -9.97 -30.22 -9.32
N PRO A 150 -9.34 -30.90 -10.30
CA PRO A 150 -8.00 -31.44 -10.09
C PRO A 150 -6.94 -30.35 -9.84
N ARG A 151 -7.11 -29.15 -10.40
CA ARG A 151 -6.19 -28.02 -10.19
C ARG A 151 -6.34 -27.40 -8.81
N LEU A 152 -7.57 -27.26 -8.33
CA LEU A 152 -7.84 -26.79 -6.97
C LEU A 152 -7.36 -27.79 -5.91
N GLU A 153 -7.48 -29.09 -6.17
CA GLU A 153 -6.97 -30.13 -5.27
C GLU A 153 -5.43 -30.15 -5.25
N GLU A 154 -4.80 -30.02 -6.42
CA GLU A 154 -3.35 -29.83 -6.56
C GLU A 154 -2.86 -28.59 -5.80
N ALA A 155 -3.60 -27.48 -5.88
CA ALA A 155 -3.30 -26.26 -5.14
C ALA A 155 -3.37 -26.46 -3.62
N LEU A 156 -4.41 -27.12 -3.10
CA LEU A 156 -4.58 -27.34 -1.67
C LEU A 156 -3.48 -28.27 -1.12
N GLN A 157 -3.25 -29.40 -1.78
CA GLN A 157 -2.20 -30.35 -1.38
C GLN A 157 -0.81 -29.72 -1.49
N GLY A 158 -0.56 -28.97 -2.57
CA GLY A 158 0.67 -28.21 -2.74
C GLY A 158 0.89 -27.17 -1.65
N SER A 159 -0.17 -26.46 -1.24
CA SER A 159 -0.12 -25.48 -0.15
C SER A 159 0.25 -26.16 1.18
N LEU A 160 -0.39 -27.26 1.52
CA LEU A 160 -0.08 -28.02 2.75
C LEU A 160 1.35 -28.58 2.72
N ALA A 161 1.80 -29.09 1.57
CA ALA A 161 3.17 -29.59 1.41
C ALA A 161 4.22 -28.48 1.54
N GLN A 162 3.97 -27.30 0.95
CA GLN A 162 4.84 -26.13 1.07
C GLN A 162 4.95 -25.65 2.52
N MET A 163 3.84 -25.63 3.26
CA MET A 163 3.84 -25.34 4.69
C MET A 163 4.70 -26.33 5.47
N GLU A 164 4.56 -27.64 5.24
CA GLU A 164 5.36 -28.65 5.94
C GLU A 164 6.85 -28.57 5.58
N SER A 165 7.19 -28.21 4.33
CA SER A 165 8.58 -27.93 3.93
C SER A 165 9.15 -26.74 4.71
N CYS A 166 8.45 -25.61 4.75
CA CYS A 166 8.86 -24.44 5.52
C CYS A 166 9.03 -24.78 7.02
N ARG A 167 8.10 -25.56 7.59
CA ARG A 167 8.12 -25.97 9.00
C ARG A 167 9.29 -26.91 9.33
N ALA A 168 9.79 -27.65 8.34
CA ALA A 168 11.01 -28.44 8.47
C ALA A 168 12.24 -27.55 8.57
N ASP A 169 12.30 -26.48 7.76
CA ASP A 169 13.41 -25.52 7.74
C ASP A 169 13.54 -24.72 9.04
N CYS A 170 12.46 -24.59 9.81
CA CYS A 170 12.48 -23.94 11.13
C CYS A 170 13.34 -24.65 12.19
N GLN A 171 13.81 -25.88 11.97
CA GLN A 171 14.49 -26.70 12.99
C GLN A 171 16.02 -26.59 12.95
N GLY A 172 16.52 -25.52 12.33
CA GLY A 172 17.94 -25.20 12.26
C GLY A 172 18.48 -24.57 13.55
N PRO A 173 19.81 -24.46 13.67
CA PRO A 173 20.44 -23.71 14.76
C PRO A 173 20.00 -22.25 14.69
N GLU A 174 19.85 -21.63 15.86
CA GLU A 174 19.48 -20.21 16.01
C GLU A 174 20.42 -19.35 15.16
N GLU A 175 19.87 -18.72 14.13
CA GLU A 175 20.55 -17.64 13.45
C GLU A 175 20.48 -16.46 14.41
N GLN A 176 21.63 -16.02 14.92
CA GLN A 176 21.72 -14.76 15.62
C GLN A 176 21.30 -13.66 14.62
N GLU A 177 20.01 -13.34 14.62
CA GLU A 177 19.52 -12.09 14.06
C GLU A 177 20.35 -10.98 14.71
N GLY A 178 21.00 -10.18 13.86
CA GLY A 178 21.86 -9.03 14.17
C GLY A 178 22.23 -8.81 15.64
N ALA A 179 23.49 -9.05 15.99
CA ALA A 179 24.14 -8.48 17.17
C ALA A 179 24.28 -6.94 17.04
N GLU A 180 23.17 -6.22 16.88
CA GLU A 180 23.10 -4.76 16.90
C GLU A 180 22.15 -4.22 17.99
N GLU A 181 21.51 -5.07 18.78
CA GLU A 181 20.78 -4.66 19.99
C GLU A 181 21.20 -5.54 21.18
N GLU A 182 22.33 -5.21 21.80
CA GLU A 182 22.58 -5.42 23.25
C GLU A 182 23.91 -4.70 23.64
N GLU A 183 24.00 -3.40 23.37
CA GLU A 183 24.77 -2.47 24.23
C GLU A 183 23.84 -2.00 25.36
N ASP A 184 23.30 -2.94 26.12
CA ASP A 184 22.78 -2.66 27.47
C ASP A 184 22.97 -3.91 28.32
N GLY A 185 23.90 -3.80 29.26
CA GLY A 185 24.47 -4.94 29.98
C GLY A 185 23.47 -5.69 30.84
N ALA A 186 23.26 -6.97 30.55
CA ALA A 186 23.08 -8.05 31.52
C ALA A 186 23.10 -9.40 30.80
N GLY A 187 24.29 -9.85 30.39
CA GLY A 187 24.50 -11.22 29.92
C GLY A 187 24.21 -12.24 31.03
N SER A 188 22.94 -12.58 31.22
CA SER A 188 22.55 -13.83 31.86
C SER A 188 22.36 -14.84 30.73
N GLN A 189 23.40 -15.63 30.45
CA GLN A 189 23.18 -16.91 29.80
C GLN A 189 22.20 -17.68 30.69
N GLY A 190 20.92 -17.66 30.29
CA GLY A 190 19.90 -18.40 31.00
C GLY A 190 20.30 -19.86 31.17
N GLY A 191 19.80 -20.51 32.23
CA GLY A 191 20.10 -21.93 32.47
C GLY A 191 19.75 -22.81 31.27
N LEU A 192 20.29 -24.03 31.20
CA LEU A 192 20.04 -24.97 30.09
C LEU A 192 18.55 -25.08 29.70
N TYR A 193 17.64 -25.08 30.68
CA TYR A 193 16.20 -25.13 30.46
C TYR A 193 15.64 -23.86 29.79
N GLU A 194 16.16 -22.69 30.13
CA GLU A 194 15.75 -21.41 29.54
C GLU A 194 16.26 -21.30 28.11
N ALA A 195 17.47 -21.77 27.84
CA ALA A 195 18.02 -21.86 26.47
C ALA A 195 17.18 -22.81 25.59
N ILE A 196 16.83 -23.99 26.11
CA ILE A 196 15.98 -24.95 25.37
C ILE A 196 14.58 -24.37 25.15
N ALA A 197 13.98 -23.74 26.16
CA ALA A 197 12.66 -23.11 26.03
C ALA A 197 12.67 -21.98 25.00
N ARG A 198 13.67 -21.08 25.04
CA ARG A 198 13.83 -19.99 24.07
C ARG A 198 13.93 -20.52 22.64
N HIS A 199 14.78 -21.52 22.42
CA HIS A 199 14.92 -22.13 21.10
C HIS A 199 13.61 -22.79 20.62
N TRP A 200 12.90 -23.51 21.48
CA TRP A 200 11.61 -24.10 21.10
C TRP A 200 10.55 -23.05 20.77
N ILE A 201 10.50 -21.93 21.51
CA ILE A 201 9.59 -20.82 21.21
C ILE A 201 9.90 -20.25 19.83
N GLN A 202 11.17 -20.02 19.50
CA GLN A 202 11.61 -19.56 18.19
C GLN A 202 11.19 -20.53 17.07
N VAL A 203 11.40 -21.85 17.27
CA VAL A 203 10.97 -22.89 16.31
C VAL A 203 9.46 -22.85 16.10
N LEU A 204 8.68 -22.70 17.18
CA LEU A 204 7.22 -22.62 17.10
C LEU A 204 6.75 -21.34 16.41
N GLN A 205 7.34 -20.18 16.70
CA GLN A 205 7.05 -18.92 16.03
C GLN A 205 7.34 -19.00 14.52
N CYS A 206 8.49 -19.56 14.13
CA CYS A 206 8.84 -19.80 12.73
C CYS A 206 7.80 -20.70 12.05
N ARG A 207 7.44 -21.80 12.70
CA ARG A 207 6.45 -22.76 12.17
C ARG A 207 5.07 -22.17 11.95
N GLN A 208 4.65 -21.24 12.82
CA GLN A 208 3.38 -20.52 12.67
C GLN A 208 3.48 -19.50 11.53
N ARG A 209 4.63 -18.83 11.35
CA ARG A 209 4.88 -17.91 10.23
C ARG A 209 4.76 -18.57 8.85
N CYS A 210 5.08 -19.86 8.74
CA CYS A 210 4.96 -20.62 7.49
C CYS A 210 3.57 -20.59 6.86
N VAL A 211 2.50 -20.41 7.64
CA VAL A 211 1.13 -20.25 7.12
C VAL A 211 1.06 -18.97 6.27
N GLY A 212 1.54 -17.86 6.81
CA GLY A 212 1.63 -16.59 6.11
C GLY A 212 2.59 -16.65 4.92
N GLU A 213 3.77 -17.25 5.05
CA GLU A 213 4.72 -17.38 3.93
C GLU A 213 4.15 -18.17 2.76
N THR A 214 3.43 -19.26 3.03
CA THR A 214 2.79 -20.07 1.97
C THR A 214 1.63 -19.32 1.30
N ALA A 215 0.88 -18.54 2.09
CA ALA A 215 -0.22 -17.70 1.63
C ALA A 215 0.24 -16.38 0.99
N THR A 216 1.53 -16.05 1.03
CA THR A 216 2.06 -14.83 0.40
C THR A 216 2.44 -15.17 -1.04
N ARG A 217 1.76 -14.53 -2.00
CA ARG A 217 2.12 -14.67 -3.41
C ARG A 217 3.50 -14.02 -3.65
N PRO A 218 4.34 -14.56 -4.53
CA PRO A 218 5.60 -13.91 -4.86
C PRO A 218 5.37 -12.44 -5.25
N GLY A 219 6.13 -11.52 -4.64
CA GLY A 219 5.96 -10.08 -4.87
C GLY A 219 5.04 -9.34 -3.94
N ARG A 220 4.23 -10.05 -3.16
CA ARG A 220 3.38 -9.47 -2.14
C ARG A 220 4.15 -9.34 -0.84
N SER A 221 3.80 -8.31 -0.07
CA SER A 221 4.35 -8.13 1.28
C SER A 221 3.46 -8.78 2.34
N PHE A 222 2.20 -9.07 2.00
CA PHE A 222 1.20 -9.60 2.91
C PHE A 222 0.61 -10.92 2.39
N PRO A 223 0.28 -11.85 3.31
CA PRO A 223 -0.39 -13.09 2.96
C PRO A 223 -1.82 -12.84 2.50
N VAL A 224 -2.30 -13.67 1.57
CA VAL A 224 -3.73 -13.76 1.26
C VAL A 224 -4.47 -14.23 2.52
N PRO A 225 -5.43 -13.45 3.03
CA PRO A 225 -6.17 -13.83 4.23
C PRO A 225 -6.99 -15.09 3.96
N ASP A 226 -7.13 -15.94 4.98
CA ASP A 226 -7.91 -17.18 4.89
C ASP A 226 -7.57 -18.06 3.68
N PHE A 227 -6.30 -18.13 3.30
CA PHE A 227 -5.89 -18.83 2.08
C PHE A 227 -6.34 -20.30 2.03
N LEU A 228 -6.12 -21.09 3.10
CA LEU A 228 -6.61 -22.47 3.18
C LEU A 228 -8.15 -22.56 3.19
N PRO A 229 -8.88 -21.83 4.06
CA PRO A 229 -10.34 -21.79 4.01
C PRO A 229 -10.89 -21.40 2.62
N SER A 230 -10.26 -20.43 1.93
CA SER A 230 -10.70 -19.98 0.61
C SER A 230 -10.57 -21.07 -0.45
N GLN A 231 -9.47 -21.84 -0.45
CA GLN A 231 -9.29 -22.99 -1.33
C GLN A 231 -10.35 -24.08 -1.07
N LEU A 232 -10.64 -24.38 0.20
CA LEU A 232 -11.70 -25.31 0.58
C LEU A 232 -13.09 -24.83 0.14
N ARG A 233 -13.36 -23.52 0.21
CA ARG A 233 -14.60 -22.93 -0.31
C ARG A 233 -14.73 -23.15 -1.82
N ARG A 234 -13.68 -22.85 -2.59
CA ARG A 234 -13.67 -23.12 -4.04
C ARG A 234 -13.87 -24.60 -4.36
N LEU A 235 -13.24 -25.50 -3.60
CA LEU A 235 -13.40 -26.94 -3.78
C LEU A 235 -14.84 -27.41 -3.54
N TYR A 236 -15.50 -26.99 -2.44
CA TYR A 236 -16.87 -27.45 -2.23
C TYR A 236 -17.85 -26.86 -3.23
N GLU A 237 -17.65 -25.61 -3.66
CA GLU A 237 -18.46 -24.96 -4.70
C GLU A 237 -18.33 -25.74 -6.02
N ALA A 238 -17.10 -26.06 -6.43
CA ALA A 238 -16.83 -26.81 -7.65
C ALA A 238 -17.36 -28.25 -7.58
N HIS A 239 -17.21 -28.94 -6.44
CA HIS A 239 -17.75 -30.28 -6.26
C HIS A 239 -19.28 -30.30 -6.33
N ALA A 240 -19.95 -29.31 -5.74
CA ALA A 240 -21.40 -29.17 -5.81
C ALA A 240 -21.89 -28.94 -7.25
N GLN A 241 -21.20 -28.09 -8.03
CA GLN A 241 -21.54 -27.84 -9.44
C GLN A 241 -21.46 -29.10 -10.31
N VAL A 242 -20.52 -30.01 -10.01
CA VAL A 242 -20.35 -31.28 -10.74
C VAL A 242 -21.24 -32.41 -10.19
N GLY A 243 -21.97 -32.17 -9.09
CA GLY A 243 -22.85 -33.15 -8.45
C GLY A 243 -22.15 -34.11 -7.47
N ASN A 244 -20.88 -33.86 -7.15
CA ASN A 244 -20.09 -34.65 -6.20
C ASN A 244 -20.38 -34.21 -4.75
N LEU A 245 -21.61 -34.45 -4.28
CA LEU A 245 -22.09 -33.94 -2.99
C LEU A 245 -21.32 -34.46 -1.77
N SER A 246 -20.79 -35.69 -1.81
CA SER A 246 -19.99 -36.22 -0.68
C SER A 246 -18.71 -35.41 -0.47
N GLN A 247 -17.96 -35.13 -1.53
CA GLN A 247 -16.76 -34.32 -1.47
C GLN A 247 -17.08 -32.84 -1.18
N ALA A 248 -18.22 -32.34 -1.67
CA ALA A 248 -18.69 -31.01 -1.29
C ALA A 248 -18.91 -30.90 0.23
N ILE A 249 -19.62 -31.86 0.82
CA ILE A 249 -19.86 -31.90 2.28
C ILE A 249 -18.54 -32.01 3.05
N GLU A 250 -17.62 -32.87 2.64
CA GLU A 250 -16.31 -33.03 3.29
C GLU A 250 -15.53 -31.70 3.34
N ASN A 251 -15.48 -30.95 2.22
CA ASN A 251 -14.83 -29.65 2.15
C ASN A 251 -15.58 -28.56 2.94
N VAL A 252 -16.92 -28.56 2.94
CA VAL A 252 -17.71 -27.63 3.77
C VAL A 252 -17.47 -27.88 5.27
N LEU A 253 -17.46 -29.13 5.70
CA LEU A 253 -17.15 -29.50 7.09
C LEU A 253 -15.74 -29.05 7.47
N SER A 254 -14.76 -29.15 6.56
CA SER A 254 -13.41 -28.63 6.78
C SER A 254 -13.38 -27.10 6.95
N VAL A 255 -14.18 -26.33 6.20
CA VAL A 255 -14.31 -24.87 6.40
C VAL A 255 -14.87 -24.56 7.79
N LEU A 256 -15.86 -25.33 8.25
CA LEU A 256 -16.48 -25.17 9.57
C LEU A 256 -15.53 -25.52 10.73
N LEU A 257 -14.41 -26.22 10.49
CA LEU A 257 -13.37 -26.38 11.50
C LEU A 257 -12.60 -25.07 11.77
N PHE A 258 -12.45 -24.22 10.76
CA PHE A 258 -11.86 -22.88 10.90
C PHE A 258 -12.88 -21.90 11.47
N TYR A 259 -14.07 -21.88 10.88
CA TYR A 259 -15.14 -20.93 11.23
C TYR A 259 -16.44 -21.69 11.52
N PRO A 260 -16.65 -22.13 12.78
CA PRO A 260 -17.86 -22.86 13.17
C PRO A 260 -19.15 -22.07 12.93
N ASP A 261 -19.05 -20.73 12.90
CA ASP A 261 -20.18 -19.81 12.74
C ASP A 261 -20.36 -19.26 11.32
N ASP A 262 -19.68 -19.82 10.32
CA ASP A 262 -19.83 -19.40 8.93
C ASP A 262 -21.21 -19.77 8.37
N GLU A 263 -22.13 -18.79 8.36
CA GLU A 263 -23.51 -18.97 7.90
C GLU A 263 -23.63 -19.42 6.43
N PRO A 264 -22.82 -18.92 5.47
CA PRO A 264 -22.78 -19.47 4.12
C PRO A 264 -22.46 -20.98 4.08
N ALA A 265 -21.42 -21.42 4.80
CA ALA A 265 -21.02 -22.82 4.87
C ALA A 265 -22.08 -23.68 5.56
N LYS A 266 -22.69 -23.22 6.66
CA LYS A 266 -23.81 -23.93 7.33
C LYS A 266 -25.00 -24.13 6.40
N ARG A 267 -25.38 -23.11 5.64
CA ARG A 267 -26.47 -23.20 4.65
C ARG A 267 -26.14 -24.19 3.53
N ALA A 268 -24.93 -24.12 2.98
CA ALA A 268 -24.45 -25.06 1.97
C ALA A 268 -24.46 -26.50 2.50
N LEU A 269 -23.97 -26.72 3.72
CA LEU A 269 -23.98 -28.04 4.37
C LEU A 269 -25.39 -28.63 4.45
N ASN A 270 -26.34 -27.86 5.00
CA ASN A 270 -27.73 -28.29 5.14
C ASN A 270 -28.37 -28.60 3.78
N GLN A 271 -28.09 -27.78 2.76
CA GLN A 271 -28.57 -27.99 1.40
C GLN A 271 -28.02 -29.30 0.80
N TYR A 272 -26.70 -29.53 0.89
CA TYR A 272 -26.07 -30.72 0.33
C TYR A 272 -26.50 -31.99 1.07
N GLN A 273 -26.65 -31.93 2.39
CA GLN A 273 -27.17 -33.04 3.20
C GLN A 273 -28.61 -33.40 2.83
N ALA A 274 -29.48 -32.39 2.63
CA ALA A 274 -30.86 -32.62 2.20
C ALA A 274 -30.92 -33.27 0.81
N GLN A 275 -30.02 -32.92 -0.10
CA GLN A 275 -29.93 -33.51 -1.44
C GLN A 275 -29.35 -34.93 -1.44
N LEU A 276 -28.45 -35.25 -0.50
CA LEU A 276 -27.84 -36.58 -0.38
C LEU A 276 -28.82 -37.62 0.20
N GLY A 277 -29.82 -37.18 0.97
CA GLY A 277 -30.88 -38.02 1.52
C GLY A 277 -30.46 -38.82 2.76
N GLU A 278 -29.69 -39.89 2.58
CA GLU A 278 -29.26 -40.76 3.68
C GLU A 278 -27.92 -40.30 4.29
N PRO A 279 -27.80 -40.24 5.64
CA PRO A 279 -26.53 -39.96 6.29
C PRO A 279 -25.53 -41.09 5.99
N ARG A 280 -24.45 -40.78 5.28
CA ARG A 280 -23.36 -41.73 5.06
C ARG A 280 -22.49 -41.81 6.33
N PRO A 281 -22.38 -42.98 6.98
CA PRO A 281 -21.47 -43.14 8.11
C PRO A 281 -20.02 -42.94 7.63
N GLY A 282 -19.27 -42.09 8.34
CA GLY A 282 -17.87 -41.76 8.02
C GLY A 282 -17.66 -40.49 7.20
N LEU A 283 -18.72 -39.77 6.82
CA LEU A 283 -18.59 -38.47 6.15
C LEU A 283 -18.24 -37.38 7.18
N GLY A 284 -16.96 -37.05 7.29
CA GLY A 284 -16.41 -36.04 8.20
C GLY A 284 -15.66 -34.94 7.44
N PRO A 285 -15.03 -33.99 8.15
CA PRO A 285 -14.08 -33.07 7.54
C PRO A 285 -12.82 -33.82 7.07
N ARG A 286 -12.08 -33.24 6.13
CA ARG A 286 -10.85 -33.83 5.58
C ARG A 286 -9.81 -34.09 6.69
N GLU A 287 -9.17 -35.25 6.65
CA GLU A 287 -8.18 -35.63 7.66
C GLU A 287 -6.97 -34.70 7.68
N ASP A 288 -6.46 -34.30 6.51
CA ASP A 288 -5.31 -33.39 6.37
C ASP A 288 -5.56 -32.03 7.07
N ILE A 289 -6.75 -31.45 6.88
CA ILE A 289 -7.19 -30.22 7.53
C ILE A 289 -7.37 -30.40 9.04
N GLN A 290 -7.98 -31.52 9.48
CA GLN A 290 -8.11 -31.82 10.92
C GLN A 290 -6.74 -31.87 11.60
N HIS A 291 -5.77 -32.57 10.99
CA HIS A 291 -4.41 -32.67 11.52
C HIS A 291 -3.70 -31.30 11.54
N PHE A 292 -3.89 -30.48 10.51
CA PHE A 292 -3.35 -29.12 10.47
C PHE A 292 -3.89 -28.27 11.62
N ILE A 293 -5.22 -28.22 11.82
CA ILE A 293 -5.86 -27.40 12.85
C ILE A 293 -5.45 -27.86 14.26
N LEU A 294 -5.53 -29.17 14.54
CA LEU A 294 -5.15 -29.71 15.85
C LEU A 294 -3.71 -29.38 16.21
N ARG A 295 -2.80 -29.50 15.23
CA ARG A 295 -1.39 -29.16 15.41
C ARG A 295 -1.19 -27.66 15.63
N SER A 296 -1.78 -26.83 14.78
CA SER A 296 -1.63 -25.37 14.85
C SER A 296 -2.16 -24.82 16.18
N LEU A 297 -3.34 -25.26 16.63
CA LEU A 297 -3.89 -24.87 17.93
C LEU A 297 -3.01 -25.36 19.10
N GLY A 298 -2.45 -26.56 19.02
CA GLY A 298 -1.53 -27.09 20.03
C GLY A 298 -0.22 -26.30 20.14
N GLU A 299 0.31 -25.81 19.02
CA GLU A 299 1.49 -24.94 18.96
C GLU A 299 1.18 -23.52 19.47
N LYS A 300 0.06 -22.93 19.03
CA LYS A 300 -0.40 -21.61 19.51
C LYS A 300 -0.63 -21.59 21.01
N ARG A 301 -1.19 -22.65 21.59
CA ARG A 301 -1.37 -22.76 23.05
C ARG A 301 -0.05 -22.60 23.80
N GLN A 302 1.03 -23.19 23.27
CA GLN A 302 2.36 -23.06 23.86
C GLN A 302 2.93 -21.65 23.69
N LEU A 303 2.68 -21.00 22.54
CA LEU A 303 3.13 -19.64 22.27
C LEU A 303 2.40 -18.61 23.14
N TYR A 304 1.07 -18.70 23.28
CA TYR A 304 0.33 -17.82 24.17
C TYR A 304 0.71 -18.01 25.65
N TYR A 305 0.99 -19.25 26.07
CA TYR A 305 1.57 -19.52 27.39
C TYR A 305 2.94 -18.82 27.56
N ALA A 306 3.80 -18.88 26.54
CA ALA A 306 5.08 -18.20 26.54
C ALA A 306 4.95 -16.67 26.53
N MET A 307 3.92 -16.10 25.88
CA MET A 307 3.63 -14.67 25.96
C MET A 307 3.24 -14.26 27.38
N GLU A 308 2.36 -15.02 28.01
CA GLU A 308 1.82 -14.71 29.34
C GLU A 308 2.89 -14.81 30.44
N HIS A 309 3.79 -15.79 30.35
CA HIS A 309 4.66 -16.14 31.47
C HIS A 309 6.17 -15.96 31.21
N LEU A 310 6.59 -15.90 29.95
CA LEU A 310 8.02 -15.86 29.58
C LEU A 310 8.42 -14.55 28.90
N GLY A 311 7.52 -13.57 28.81
CA GLY A 311 7.81 -12.24 28.26
C GLY A 311 8.12 -12.24 26.76
N THR A 312 7.62 -13.24 26.03
CA THR A 312 7.82 -13.34 24.56
C THR A 312 6.73 -12.61 23.80
N SER A 313 7.03 -12.21 22.55
CA SER A 313 6.01 -11.68 21.63
C SER A 313 5.61 -12.76 20.63
N PHE A 314 4.31 -12.86 20.34
CA PHE A 314 3.83 -13.71 19.26
C PHE A 314 2.70 -13.00 18.54
N LYS A 315 2.83 -12.90 17.22
CA LYS A 315 1.81 -12.36 16.32
C LYS A 315 1.14 -13.55 15.65
N ASP A 316 -0.09 -13.83 16.06
CA ASP A 316 -0.89 -14.90 15.45
C ASP A 316 -1.24 -14.53 14.00
N PRO A 317 -0.81 -15.33 13.01
CA PRO A 317 -1.10 -15.05 11.60
C PRO A 317 -2.54 -15.41 11.22
N ASP A 318 -3.26 -16.14 12.08
CA ASP A 318 -4.53 -16.77 11.73
C ASP A 318 -5.71 -16.11 12.47
N PRO A 319 -6.65 -15.49 11.75
CA PRO A 319 -7.84 -14.89 12.36
C PRO A 319 -8.83 -15.91 12.94
N TRP A 320 -8.76 -17.17 12.52
CA TRP A 320 -9.62 -18.26 12.98
C TRP A 320 -9.21 -18.86 14.33
N THR A 321 -8.14 -18.40 14.98
CA THR A 321 -7.75 -18.88 16.30
C THR A 321 -8.89 -18.63 17.31
N PRO A 322 -9.44 -19.67 17.96
CA PRO A 322 -10.54 -19.49 18.91
C PRO A 322 -10.11 -18.59 20.07
N ALA A 323 -10.90 -17.55 20.37
CA ALA A 323 -10.62 -16.63 21.49
C ALA A 323 -10.42 -17.37 22.82
N ALA A 324 -11.14 -18.48 23.03
CA ALA A 324 -11.01 -19.35 24.20
C ALA A 324 -9.59 -19.90 24.43
N LEU A 325 -8.77 -20.00 23.37
CA LEU A 325 -7.38 -20.47 23.45
C LEU A 325 -6.43 -19.38 23.98
N ILE A 326 -6.78 -18.11 23.78
CA ILE A 326 -6.00 -16.95 24.22
C ILE A 326 -6.27 -16.72 25.71
N PRO A 327 -5.24 -16.64 26.58
CA PRO A 327 -5.41 -16.28 27.99
C PRO A 327 -6.16 -14.96 28.18
N GLU A 328 -7.07 -14.89 29.15
CA GLU A 328 -7.92 -13.71 29.39
C GLU A 328 -7.11 -12.43 29.58
N ALA A 329 -5.97 -12.51 30.28
CA ALA A 329 -5.08 -11.37 30.51
C ALA A 329 -4.43 -10.81 29.22
N LEU A 330 -4.37 -11.61 28.15
CA LEU A 330 -3.83 -11.19 26.85
C LEU A 330 -4.92 -10.73 25.89
N ARG A 331 -6.19 -11.16 26.06
CA ARG A 331 -7.29 -10.81 25.15
C ARG A 331 -7.53 -9.31 25.08
N GLU A 332 -7.59 -8.63 26.22
CA GLU A 332 -7.82 -7.18 26.26
C GLU A 332 -6.68 -6.40 25.61
N LYS A 333 -5.43 -6.76 25.88
CA LYS A 333 -4.25 -6.13 25.24
C LYS A 333 -4.26 -6.31 23.72
N LEU A 334 -4.55 -7.54 23.26
CA LEU A 334 -4.61 -7.83 21.83
C LEU A 334 -5.79 -7.13 21.15
N ARG A 335 -6.92 -6.97 21.86
CA ARG A 335 -8.08 -6.24 21.39
C ARG A 335 -7.78 -4.75 21.23
N GLU A 336 -7.12 -4.12 22.20
CA GLU A 336 -6.68 -2.72 22.09
C GLU A 336 -5.69 -2.54 20.91
N ASP A 337 -4.77 -3.48 20.71
CA ASP A 337 -3.82 -3.45 19.59
C ASP A 337 -4.50 -3.71 18.22
N GLN A 338 -5.57 -4.50 18.19
CA GLN A 338 -6.40 -4.71 16.99
C GLN A 338 -7.31 -3.53 16.70
N GLU A 339 -7.95 -2.92 17.70
CA GLU A 339 -8.81 -1.74 17.55
C GLU A 339 -8.00 -0.51 17.09
N LYS A 340 -6.72 -0.42 17.47
CA LYS A 340 -5.77 0.54 16.89
C LYS A 340 -5.37 0.23 15.44
N ARG A 341 -5.59 -0.99 14.96
CA ARG A 341 -5.27 -1.45 13.60
C ARG A 341 -6.49 -1.53 12.67
N SER A 342 -7.71 -1.65 13.20
CA SER A 342 -8.91 -2.02 12.45
C SER A 342 -9.78 -0.84 12.01
N TRP A 343 -9.24 0.08 11.23
CA TRP A 343 -10.08 1.03 10.49
C TRP A 343 -9.98 0.76 8.99
N ASP A 344 -10.66 -0.31 8.56
CA ASP A 344 -11.15 -0.52 7.20
C ASP A 344 -12.34 -1.50 7.30
N HIS A 345 -13.50 -1.10 6.75
CA HIS A 345 -14.76 -1.87 6.59
C HIS A 345 -15.84 -1.80 7.68
N GLU A 346 -16.62 -0.72 7.65
CA GLU A 346 -18.10 -0.83 7.53
C GLU A 346 -18.67 0.48 6.94
N PRO A 347 -19.45 0.45 5.84
CA PRO A 347 -20.11 1.63 5.30
C PRO A 347 -21.39 1.96 6.10
N PRO A 348 -21.54 3.17 6.66
CA PRO A 348 -22.81 3.62 7.20
C PRO A 348 -23.81 3.95 6.08
N LYS A 349 -25.09 3.62 6.31
CA LYS A 349 -26.16 3.73 5.31
C LYS A 349 -26.27 5.12 4.67
N PRO A 350 -26.50 5.21 3.33
CA PRO A 350 -26.55 6.48 2.61
C PRO A 350 -27.75 7.35 3.03
N LYS A 351 -27.50 8.64 3.23
CA LYS A 351 -28.53 9.66 3.45
C LYS A 351 -29.04 10.24 2.12
N PRO A 352 -30.28 10.76 2.05
CA PRO A 352 -30.94 11.09 0.79
C PRO A 352 -30.34 12.28 0.03
N LEU A 353 -30.42 12.16 -1.30
CA LEU A 353 -29.93 13.05 -2.36
C LEU A 353 -30.54 14.48 -2.43
N THR A 354 -31.18 14.97 -1.38
CA THR A 354 -31.93 16.24 -1.41
C THR A 354 -31.15 17.45 -0.89
N TYR A 355 -29.85 17.30 -0.59
CA TYR A 355 -28.99 18.38 -0.06
C TYR A 355 -28.13 19.09 -1.13
N TRP A 356 -28.21 18.68 -2.40
CA TRP A 356 -27.18 18.96 -3.43
C TRP A 356 -27.40 20.19 -4.32
N LYS A 357 -28.36 21.07 -4.01
CA LYS A 357 -28.60 22.27 -4.85
C LYS A 357 -27.73 23.48 -4.51
N ASP A 358 -27.04 23.49 -3.38
CA ASP A 358 -26.41 24.71 -2.87
C ASP A 358 -24.86 24.71 -2.89
N VAL A 359 -24.20 23.63 -3.34
CA VAL A 359 -22.72 23.49 -3.31
C VAL A 359 -22.04 23.63 -4.69
N LEU A 360 -22.82 23.80 -5.78
CA LEU A 360 -22.31 24.09 -7.14
C LEU A 360 -22.08 25.59 -7.40
N LEU A 361 -21.75 26.38 -6.38
CA LEU A 361 -21.49 27.82 -6.48
C LEU A 361 -20.03 28.19 -6.14
N LEU A 362 -19.05 27.48 -6.73
CA LEU A 362 -17.81 28.18 -7.07
C LEU A 362 -18.10 28.92 -8.38
N GLU A 363 -18.37 30.23 -8.28
CA GLU A 363 -18.60 31.09 -9.45
C GLU A 363 -17.48 30.87 -10.48
N GLY A 364 -17.85 30.50 -11.71
CA GLY A 364 -16.90 30.29 -12.81
C GLY A 364 -16.45 28.84 -13.05
N VAL A 365 -16.79 27.88 -12.17
CA VAL A 365 -16.45 26.45 -12.39
C VAL A 365 -17.55 25.74 -13.18
N THR A 366 -17.16 24.98 -14.20
CA THR A 366 -18.07 24.24 -15.09
C THR A 366 -17.69 22.77 -15.18
N LEU A 367 -18.67 21.87 -15.09
CA LEU A 367 -18.48 20.44 -15.38
C LEU A 367 -18.42 20.25 -16.90
N THR A 368 -17.24 19.87 -17.41
CA THR A 368 -17.01 19.74 -18.85
C THR A 368 -17.14 18.29 -19.32
N GLN A 369 -16.69 17.34 -18.49
CA GLN A 369 -16.84 15.91 -18.77
C GLN A 369 -17.25 15.17 -17.50
N ASP A 370 -18.34 14.43 -17.58
CA ASP A 370 -18.79 13.51 -16.53
C ASP A 370 -18.20 12.09 -16.71
N SER A 371 -18.54 11.20 -15.78
CA SER A 371 -18.06 9.81 -15.76
C SER A 371 -18.46 9.02 -17.01
N ARG A 372 -19.65 9.30 -17.58
CA ARG A 372 -20.14 8.66 -18.81
C ARG A 372 -19.33 9.11 -20.01
N GLN A 373 -19.08 10.41 -20.15
CA GLN A 373 -18.26 10.95 -21.23
C GLN A 373 -16.80 10.52 -21.13
N LEU A 374 -16.34 10.22 -19.93
CA LEU A 374 -15.01 9.69 -19.68
C LEU A 374 -14.94 8.15 -19.73
N ASN A 375 -15.99 7.41 -20.06
CA ASN A 375 -15.98 5.93 -20.10
C ASN A 375 -15.43 5.26 -18.82
N GLY A 376 -15.82 5.72 -17.64
CA GLY A 376 -15.42 5.09 -16.37
C GLY A 376 -16.29 5.52 -15.18
N SER A 377 -16.04 4.97 -14.00
CA SER A 377 -16.75 5.35 -12.77
C SER A 377 -15.99 6.41 -11.99
N GLU A 378 -16.72 7.22 -11.23
CA GLU A 378 -16.15 8.16 -10.25
C GLU A 378 -14.99 9.01 -10.77
N ARG A 379 -15.14 9.58 -11.98
CA ARG A 379 -14.20 10.55 -12.54
C ARG A 379 -14.92 11.70 -13.24
N ALA A 380 -14.31 12.88 -13.21
CA ALA A 380 -14.85 14.10 -13.79
C ALA A 380 -13.75 15.08 -14.22
N VAL A 381 -14.08 15.91 -15.20
CA VAL A 381 -13.28 17.06 -15.62
C VAL A 381 -14.08 18.33 -15.40
N LEU A 382 -13.52 19.23 -14.61
CA LEU A 382 -14.08 20.55 -14.32
C LEU A 382 -13.13 21.63 -14.80
N ASP A 383 -13.67 22.70 -15.37
CA ASP A 383 -12.89 23.82 -15.90
C ASP A 383 -13.28 25.14 -15.23
N GLY A 384 -12.34 26.08 -15.19
CA GLY A 384 -12.56 27.40 -14.59
C GLY A 384 -12.26 27.47 -13.10
N LEU A 385 -11.57 26.48 -12.52
CA LEU A 385 -11.16 26.50 -11.11
C LEU A 385 -10.11 27.58 -10.82
N LEU A 386 -9.28 27.91 -11.81
CA LEU A 386 -8.30 28.98 -11.77
C LEU A 386 -8.49 29.92 -12.95
N THR A 387 -8.29 31.21 -12.68
CA THR A 387 -8.12 32.23 -13.70
C THR A 387 -6.72 32.14 -14.33
N PRO A 388 -6.54 32.67 -15.56
CA PRO A 388 -5.21 32.77 -16.18
C PRO A 388 -4.18 33.52 -15.31
N ALA A 389 -4.63 34.50 -14.53
CA ALA A 389 -3.77 35.25 -13.60
C ALA A 389 -3.29 34.37 -12.43
N GLU A 390 -4.18 33.59 -11.81
CA GLU A 390 -3.83 32.64 -10.74
C GLU A 390 -2.88 31.54 -11.26
N CYS A 391 -3.14 30.99 -12.46
CA CYS A 391 -2.21 30.06 -13.12
C CYS A 391 -0.82 30.70 -13.29
N GLY A 392 -0.75 31.95 -13.76
CA GLY A 392 0.50 32.69 -13.91
C GLY A 392 1.28 32.84 -12.60
N VAL A 393 0.59 33.14 -11.50
CA VAL A 393 1.20 33.23 -10.16
C VAL A 393 1.80 31.89 -9.71
N LEU A 394 1.07 30.79 -9.87
CA LEU A 394 1.56 29.45 -9.48
C LEU A 394 2.69 28.95 -10.39
N LEU A 395 2.66 29.27 -11.69
CA LEU A 395 3.74 28.96 -12.62
C LEU A 395 5.03 29.73 -12.27
N GLN A 396 4.89 30.99 -11.86
CA GLN A 396 6.01 31.82 -11.42
C GLN A 396 6.59 31.30 -10.10
N LEU A 397 5.73 30.95 -9.12
CA LEU A 397 6.15 30.27 -7.89
C LEU A 397 6.98 29.01 -8.19
N ALA A 398 6.49 28.14 -9.08
CA ALA A 398 7.20 26.92 -9.46
C ALA A 398 8.56 27.21 -10.13
N LYS A 399 8.66 28.29 -10.91
CA LYS A 399 9.90 28.71 -11.58
C LYS A 399 10.92 29.25 -10.58
N ASP A 400 10.49 30.12 -9.66
CA ASP A 400 11.37 30.75 -8.67
C ASP A 400 11.88 29.73 -7.66
N ALA A 401 11.00 28.83 -7.19
CA ALA A 401 11.40 27.72 -6.32
C ALA A 401 12.42 26.79 -6.99
N ALA A 402 12.23 26.46 -8.27
CA ALA A 402 13.19 25.66 -9.02
C ALA A 402 14.54 26.38 -9.20
N GLY A 403 14.52 27.71 -9.42
CA GLY A 403 15.72 28.56 -9.50
C GLY A 403 16.48 28.60 -8.17
N ALA A 404 15.78 28.60 -7.05
CA ALA A 404 16.33 28.53 -5.70
C ALA A 404 16.85 27.12 -5.30
N GLY A 405 16.79 26.15 -6.22
CA GLY A 405 17.26 24.79 -5.98
C GLY A 405 16.31 23.94 -5.12
N ALA A 406 15.09 24.40 -4.87
CA ALA A 406 14.08 23.60 -4.17
C ALA A 406 13.71 22.38 -5.02
N ARG A 407 13.90 21.19 -4.44
CA ARG A 407 13.49 19.92 -5.04
C ARG A 407 12.77 19.09 -4.00
N SER A 408 11.48 18.90 -4.19
CA SER A 408 10.67 17.97 -3.42
C SER A 408 10.21 16.79 -4.28
N GLY A 409 10.12 15.61 -3.68
CA GLY A 409 9.81 14.35 -4.36
C GLY A 409 11.04 13.61 -4.91
N TYR A 410 10.94 12.28 -4.94
CA TYR A 410 11.92 11.35 -5.54
C TYR A 410 13.39 11.56 -5.14
N ARG A 411 13.66 11.93 -3.88
CA ARG A 411 15.02 12.16 -3.34
C ARG A 411 15.85 13.15 -4.19
N GLY A 412 15.19 14.13 -4.81
CA GLY A 412 15.85 15.17 -5.61
C GLY A 412 16.41 14.69 -6.96
N ARG A 413 16.02 13.50 -7.43
CA ARG A 413 16.38 12.98 -8.76
C ARG A 413 15.88 13.93 -9.86
N ARG A 414 16.75 14.25 -10.81
CA ARG A 414 16.42 15.15 -11.94
C ARG A 414 15.40 14.56 -12.91
N SER A 415 15.36 13.23 -13.03
CA SER A 415 14.60 12.49 -14.04
C SER A 415 14.08 11.17 -13.46
N PRO A 416 13.08 11.21 -12.56
CA PRO A 416 12.68 10.05 -11.75
C PRO A 416 11.91 8.96 -12.50
N HIS A 417 11.34 9.26 -13.68
CA HIS A 417 10.54 8.31 -14.47
C HIS A 417 11.00 8.13 -15.92
N THR A 418 11.76 9.09 -16.45
CA THR A 418 12.28 9.02 -17.82
C THR A 418 13.50 9.93 -17.90
N PRO A 419 14.61 9.49 -18.51
CA PRO A 419 15.79 10.33 -18.70
C PRO A 419 15.53 11.53 -19.60
N HIS A 420 14.45 11.52 -20.40
CA HIS A 420 14.13 12.52 -21.42
C HIS A 420 13.37 13.74 -20.90
N GLU A 421 13.03 13.75 -19.61
CA GLU A 421 12.32 14.85 -18.97
C GLU A 421 13.01 15.26 -17.67
N ARG A 422 12.99 16.57 -17.40
CA ARG A 422 13.40 17.15 -16.12
C ARG A 422 12.18 17.31 -15.22
N PHE A 423 12.27 16.79 -14.01
CA PHE A 423 11.24 16.88 -12.97
C PHE A 423 11.57 17.97 -11.94
N GLU A 424 10.55 18.75 -11.58
CA GLU A 424 10.60 19.78 -10.55
C GLU A 424 9.36 19.63 -9.68
N GLY A 425 9.55 19.64 -8.36
CA GLY A 425 8.47 19.46 -7.41
C GLY A 425 8.60 20.40 -6.22
N LEU A 426 7.48 20.93 -5.75
CA LEU A 426 7.37 21.85 -4.62
C LEU A 426 6.19 21.44 -3.72
N THR A 427 6.47 21.14 -2.45
CA THR A 427 5.43 20.90 -1.43
C THR A 427 4.95 22.21 -0.82
N VAL A 428 3.77 22.18 -0.21
CA VAL A 428 3.14 23.35 0.43
C VAL A 428 4.01 23.93 1.54
N LEU A 429 4.57 23.09 2.43
CA LEU A 429 5.47 23.54 3.50
C LEU A 429 6.74 24.15 2.93
N LYS A 430 7.32 23.54 1.89
CA LYS A 430 8.53 24.10 1.27
C LYS A 430 8.26 25.44 0.59
N ALA A 431 7.09 25.62 -0.02
CA ALA A 431 6.68 26.90 -0.59
C ALA A 431 6.55 27.98 0.49
N ALA A 432 5.90 27.67 1.61
CA ALA A 432 5.77 28.58 2.76
C ALA A 432 7.13 28.97 3.35
N GLN A 433 8.03 28.01 3.57
CA GLN A 433 9.39 28.26 4.05
C GLN A 433 10.19 29.17 3.11
N LEU A 434 10.09 28.97 1.79
CA LEU A 434 10.77 29.82 0.81
C LEU A 434 10.17 31.22 0.77
N ALA A 435 8.86 31.35 0.98
CA ALA A 435 8.18 32.63 1.04
C ALA A 435 8.63 33.42 2.27
N ARG A 436 8.66 32.79 3.44
CA ARG A 436 9.18 33.41 4.68
C ARG A 436 10.66 33.81 4.56
N ALA A 437 11.45 33.06 3.79
CA ALA A 437 12.84 33.41 3.49
C ALA A 437 12.98 34.50 2.39
N GLY A 438 11.89 35.10 1.91
CA GLY A 438 11.89 36.10 0.83
C GLY A 438 12.38 35.58 -0.53
N THR A 439 12.52 34.26 -0.69
CA THR A 439 13.09 33.62 -1.88
C THR A 439 12.05 33.44 -2.99
N VAL A 440 10.77 33.27 -2.61
CA VAL A 440 9.62 33.26 -3.52
C VAL A 440 8.55 34.21 -2.99
N GLY A 441 7.62 34.64 -3.84
CA GLY A 441 6.56 35.56 -3.42
C GLY A 441 5.55 34.91 -2.46
N SER A 442 5.26 35.57 -1.33
CA SER A 442 4.27 35.14 -0.32
C SER A 442 2.88 34.92 -0.93
N ARG A 443 2.46 35.79 -1.85
CA ARG A 443 1.21 35.66 -2.62
C ARG A 443 1.09 34.31 -3.33
N GLY A 444 2.18 33.78 -3.88
CA GLY A 444 2.16 32.48 -4.57
C GLY A 444 1.98 31.31 -3.60
N ALA A 445 2.69 31.35 -2.47
CA ALA A 445 2.58 30.31 -1.44
C ALA A 445 1.17 30.28 -0.79
N LYS A 446 0.59 31.45 -0.51
CA LYS A 446 -0.80 31.58 -0.02
C LYS A 446 -1.81 31.03 -1.03
N LEU A 447 -1.69 31.42 -2.30
CA LEU A 447 -2.54 30.91 -3.36
C LEU A 447 -2.44 29.39 -3.51
N LEU A 448 -1.26 28.79 -3.33
CA LEU A 448 -1.09 27.34 -3.37
C LEU A 448 -1.92 26.64 -2.28
N LEU A 449 -1.95 27.16 -1.05
CA LEU A 449 -2.78 26.61 0.04
C LEU A 449 -4.28 26.77 -0.24
N GLU A 450 -4.71 27.96 -0.65
CA GLU A 450 -6.12 28.25 -0.98
C GLU A 450 -6.64 27.35 -2.09
N VAL A 451 -5.87 27.20 -3.16
CA VAL A 451 -6.24 26.37 -4.30
C VAL A 451 -6.33 24.90 -3.92
N SER A 452 -5.48 24.44 -2.99
CA SER A 452 -5.55 23.06 -2.49
C SER A 452 -6.88 22.77 -1.78
N GLU A 453 -7.35 23.70 -0.95
CA GLU A 453 -8.65 23.61 -0.30
C GLU A 453 -9.83 23.77 -1.28
N ARG A 454 -9.70 24.62 -2.31
CA ARG A 454 -10.70 24.72 -3.39
C ARG A 454 -10.86 23.39 -4.12
N VAL A 455 -9.76 22.71 -4.46
CA VAL A 455 -9.80 21.38 -5.10
C VAL A 455 -10.45 20.34 -4.17
N ARG A 456 -10.05 20.28 -2.89
CA ARG A 456 -10.65 19.35 -1.91
C ARG A 456 -12.15 19.56 -1.79
N THR A 457 -12.59 20.80 -1.64
CA THR A 457 -13.99 21.18 -1.50
C THR A 457 -14.79 20.77 -2.73
N LEU A 458 -14.27 21.04 -3.92
CA LEU A 458 -14.94 20.68 -5.18
C LEU A 458 -14.99 19.17 -5.40
N THR A 459 -13.92 18.44 -5.07
CA THR A 459 -13.86 16.98 -5.14
C THR A 459 -14.89 16.35 -4.19
N GLN A 460 -14.98 16.84 -2.95
CA GLN A 460 -15.97 16.40 -1.96
C GLN A 460 -17.39 16.72 -2.42
N ALA A 461 -17.62 17.92 -2.98
CA ALA A 461 -18.94 18.32 -3.45
C ALA A 461 -19.41 17.48 -4.63
N TYR A 462 -18.53 17.17 -5.58
CA TYR A 462 -18.89 16.40 -6.77
C TYR A 462 -19.15 14.92 -6.44
N PHE A 463 -18.23 14.26 -5.73
CA PHE A 463 -18.35 12.83 -5.45
C PHE A 463 -19.24 12.51 -4.25
N SER A 464 -19.55 13.50 -3.42
CA SER A 464 -20.47 13.33 -2.29
C SER A 464 -20.11 12.14 -1.37
N PRO A 465 -18.83 11.97 -0.99
CA PRO A 465 -18.42 10.77 -0.25
C PRO A 465 -19.11 10.70 1.11
N GLU A 466 -19.25 9.48 1.63
CA GLU A 466 -19.94 9.21 2.91
C GLU A 466 -19.26 9.90 4.12
N ARG A 467 -17.97 10.23 3.98
CA ARG A 467 -17.12 10.85 4.99
C ARG A 467 -16.49 12.13 4.43
N PRO A 468 -16.19 13.13 5.29
CA PRO A 468 -15.47 14.32 4.85
C PRO A 468 -14.11 13.94 4.26
N LEU A 469 -13.69 14.66 3.22
CA LEU A 469 -12.37 14.51 2.63
C LEU A 469 -11.39 15.46 3.30
N HIS A 470 -10.21 14.94 3.59
CA HIS A 470 -9.03 15.68 4.04
C HIS A 470 -7.97 15.67 2.93
N LEU A 471 -7.19 16.77 2.80
CA LEU A 471 -5.95 16.74 2.01
C LEU A 471 -4.99 15.77 2.67
N SER A 472 -4.45 14.84 1.89
CA SER A 472 -3.47 13.85 2.35
C SER A 472 -2.06 14.20 1.87
N PHE A 473 -1.95 14.71 0.65
CA PHE A 473 -0.69 15.22 0.13
C PHE A 473 -0.93 16.18 -1.05
N THR A 474 -0.18 17.27 -1.11
CA THR A 474 -0.27 18.32 -2.12
C THR A 474 1.10 18.58 -2.74
N HIS A 475 1.20 18.43 -4.07
CA HIS A 475 2.46 18.55 -4.79
C HIS A 475 2.32 19.37 -6.07
N LEU A 476 2.96 20.53 -6.11
CA LEU A 476 3.10 21.32 -7.33
C LEU A 476 4.25 20.75 -8.16
N VAL A 477 3.92 20.19 -9.33
CA VAL A 477 4.86 19.43 -10.15
C VAL A 477 4.95 20.01 -11.56
N CYS A 478 6.18 20.22 -12.02
CA CYS A 478 6.48 20.59 -13.39
C CYS A 478 7.40 19.56 -14.06
N ARG A 479 7.12 19.26 -15.33
CA ARG A 479 7.94 18.39 -16.18
C ARG A 479 8.31 19.10 -17.46
N SER A 480 9.60 19.14 -17.77
CA SER A 480 10.12 19.81 -18.97
C SER A 480 10.79 18.81 -19.89
N ALA A 481 10.48 18.88 -21.19
CA ALA A 481 11.17 18.09 -22.21
C ALA A 481 12.66 18.50 -22.27
N ILE A 482 13.57 17.52 -22.36
CA ILE A 482 15.00 17.77 -22.59
C ILE A 482 15.24 17.86 -24.11
N GLU A 483 15.83 18.97 -24.55
CA GLU A 483 16.12 19.20 -25.97
C GLU A 483 17.10 18.15 -26.52
N GLY A 484 16.84 17.67 -27.74
CA GLY A 484 17.67 16.65 -28.41
C GLY A 484 17.40 15.20 -27.99
N GLU A 485 16.59 14.97 -26.96
CA GLU A 485 16.29 13.63 -26.43
C GLU A 485 14.87 13.12 -26.75
N GLN A 486 14.20 13.72 -27.76
CA GLN A 486 12.77 13.48 -28.00
C GLN A 486 12.47 12.59 -29.21
N GLU A 487 13.46 12.27 -30.05
CA GLU A 487 13.26 11.48 -31.27
C GLU A 487 12.94 10.01 -30.97
N GLN A 488 11.89 9.47 -31.62
CA GLN A 488 11.46 8.06 -31.53
C GLN A 488 11.13 7.53 -30.12
N ARG A 489 10.88 8.42 -29.17
CA ARG A 489 10.54 8.03 -27.80
C ARG A 489 9.14 7.40 -27.73
N MET A 490 9.03 6.28 -27.03
CA MET A 490 7.79 5.52 -26.87
C MET A 490 7.35 5.43 -25.40
N ASP A 491 8.17 5.96 -24.48
CA ASP A 491 7.96 5.97 -23.03
C ASP A 491 6.83 6.92 -22.59
N LEU A 492 6.36 6.72 -21.36
CA LEU A 492 5.37 7.59 -20.73
C LEU A 492 6.07 8.57 -19.80
N SER A 493 5.56 9.79 -19.70
CA SER A 493 6.02 10.74 -18.68
C SER A 493 5.72 10.18 -17.29
N HIS A 494 4.52 9.65 -17.09
CA HIS A 494 4.16 8.89 -15.89
C HIS A 494 3.57 7.53 -16.28
N PRO A 495 4.11 6.42 -15.78
CA PRO A 495 3.60 5.09 -16.10
C PRO A 495 2.15 4.92 -15.61
N VAL A 496 1.44 3.96 -16.21
CA VAL A 496 0.10 3.59 -15.75
C VAL A 496 0.17 3.03 -14.34
N HIS A 497 -0.73 3.51 -13.48
CA HIS A 497 -0.84 3.14 -12.08
C HIS A 497 -2.24 3.45 -11.55
N ALA A 498 -2.54 2.92 -10.37
CA ALA A 498 -3.61 3.38 -9.49
C ALA A 498 -2.96 4.03 -8.25
N ASP A 499 -3.64 5.00 -7.65
CA ASP A 499 -3.05 5.85 -6.60
C ASP A 499 -3.08 5.22 -5.21
N ASN A 500 -4.06 4.35 -4.95
CA ASN A 500 -4.25 3.71 -3.64
C ASN A 500 -4.01 2.20 -3.62
N CYS A 501 -3.58 1.62 -4.74
CA CYS A 501 -3.33 0.19 -4.82
C CYS A 501 -2.20 -0.15 -5.78
N VAL A 502 -1.63 -1.34 -5.61
CA VAL A 502 -0.70 -1.94 -6.56
C VAL A 502 -1.51 -2.61 -7.65
N LEU A 503 -1.60 -1.98 -8.82
CA LEU A 503 -2.26 -2.54 -9.99
C LEU A 503 -1.41 -3.63 -10.64
N ASP A 504 -1.99 -4.83 -10.80
CA ASP A 504 -1.45 -5.93 -11.60
C ASP A 504 -2.13 -5.91 -12.98
N PRO A 505 -1.42 -5.50 -14.06
CA PRO A 505 -1.99 -5.42 -15.39
C PRO A 505 -2.35 -6.78 -16.00
N ASP A 506 -1.76 -7.87 -15.51
CA ASP A 506 -1.92 -9.19 -16.12
C ASP A 506 -3.17 -9.89 -15.58
N THR A 507 -3.48 -9.71 -14.29
CA THR A 507 -4.74 -10.20 -13.68
C THR A 507 -5.86 -9.17 -13.67
N GLY A 508 -5.53 -7.88 -13.81
CA GLY A 508 -6.48 -6.77 -13.67
C GLY A 508 -6.85 -6.46 -12.21
N GLU A 509 -6.16 -7.06 -11.24
CA GLU A 509 -6.44 -6.86 -9.82
C GLU A 509 -5.70 -5.64 -9.25
N CYS A 510 -6.33 -5.00 -8.27
CA CYS A 510 -5.86 -3.79 -7.62
C CYS A 510 -5.78 -4.03 -6.10
N TRP A 511 -4.56 -4.09 -5.60
CA TRP A 511 -4.28 -4.55 -4.24
C TRP A 511 -3.96 -3.39 -3.31
N ARG A 512 -4.84 -3.12 -2.34
CA ARG A 512 -4.67 -2.05 -1.35
C ARG A 512 -3.67 -2.49 -0.27
N GLU A 513 -2.39 -2.43 -0.60
CA GLU A 513 -1.31 -2.72 0.32
C GLU A 513 -0.08 -1.82 0.07
N PRO A 514 0.78 -1.59 1.08
CA PRO A 514 2.10 -1.00 0.89
C PRO A 514 2.84 -1.67 -0.28
N PRO A 515 3.48 -0.89 -1.16
CA PRO A 515 3.83 0.53 -1.02
C PRO A 515 2.74 1.52 -1.45
N ALA A 516 1.57 1.03 -1.89
CA ALA A 516 0.51 1.95 -2.26
C ALA A 516 0.00 2.70 -1.03
N TYR A 517 -0.39 3.94 -1.25
CA TYR A 517 -1.00 4.76 -0.21
C TYR A 517 -2.48 4.39 -0.09
N THR A 518 -2.75 3.28 0.60
CA THR A 518 -4.07 2.63 0.66
C THR A 518 -5.17 3.52 1.20
N TYR A 519 -4.80 4.50 2.02
CA TYR A 519 -5.66 5.52 2.58
C TYR A 519 -6.10 6.61 1.60
N ARG A 520 -5.58 6.64 0.36
CA ARG A 520 -6.04 7.61 -0.65
C ARG A 520 -7.37 7.17 -1.23
N ASP A 521 -8.38 8.03 -1.14
CA ASP A 521 -9.72 7.74 -1.62
C ASP A 521 -10.03 8.46 -2.93
N TYR A 522 -9.58 9.72 -3.05
CA TYR A 522 -9.73 10.51 -4.28
C TYR A 522 -8.44 11.24 -4.66
N SER A 523 -8.24 11.40 -5.95
CA SER A 523 -7.13 12.11 -6.56
C SER A 523 -7.63 13.33 -7.33
N GLY A 524 -6.83 14.39 -7.34
CA GLY A 524 -7.06 15.62 -8.08
C GLY A 524 -5.82 16.04 -8.86
N LEU A 525 -6.00 16.36 -10.14
CA LEU A 525 -4.97 16.94 -11.00
C LEU A 525 -5.47 18.27 -11.57
N LEU A 526 -4.97 19.38 -11.02
CA LEU A 526 -5.28 20.72 -11.47
C LEU A 526 -4.18 21.25 -12.39
N TYR A 527 -4.50 21.49 -13.65
CA TYR A 527 -3.55 21.95 -14.67
C TYR A 527 -3.36 23.46 -14.65
N LEU A 528 -2.11 23.90 -14.83
CA LEU A 528 -1.74 25.31 -14.78
C LEU A 528 -1.48 25.92 -16.16
N ASN A 529 -1.23 25.10 -17.18
CA ASN A 529 -0.88 25.59 -18.51
C ASN A 529 -1.18 24.56 -19.63
N ASP A 530 -1.11 25.01 -20.88
CA ASP A 530 -1.32 24.25 -22.12
C ASP A 530 -0.30 24.57 -23.24
N ASP A 531 0.71 25.40 -22.98
CA ASP A 531 1.76 25.81 -23.91
C ASP A 531 2.88 24.75 -24.05
N PHE A 532 2.50 23.49 -24.22
CA PHE A 532 3.40 22.35 -24.43
C PHE A 532 2.82 21.30 -25.41
N GLN A 533 3.66 20.36 -25.84
CA GLN A 533 3.26 19.24 -26.69
C GLN A 533 3.39 17.90 -25.95
N GLY A 534 2.43 17.00 -26.22
CA GLY A 534 2.31 15.74 -25.48
C GLY A 534 1.68 15.95 -24.09
N GLY A 535 2.04 15.13 -23.09
CA GLY A 535 1.65 15.35 -21.70
C GLY A 535 0.16 15.14 -21.36
N ASP A 536 -0.63 14.60 -22.27
CA ASP A 536 -2.04 14.28 -22.02
C ASP A 536 -2.17 13.24 -20.90
N LEU A 537 -3.15 13.43 -20.01
CA LEU A 537 -3.59 12.39 -19.08
C LEU A 537 -4.46 11.39 -19.84
N PHE A 538 -4.31 10.10 -19.55
CA PHE A 538 -5.19 9.08 -20.07
C PHE A 538 -5.56 8.07 -18.98
N PHE A 539 -6.78 7.55 -19.08
CA PHE A 539 -7.27 6.45 -18.26
C PHE A 539 -7.25 5.15 -19.06
N THR A 540 -7.06 4.03 -18.37
CA THR A 540 -7.09 2.69 -18.98
C THR A 540 -8.06 1.76 -18.28
N GLU A 541 -8.34 0.62 -18.90
CA GLU A 541 -8.82 -0.56 -18.17
C GLU A 541 -7.74 -1.07 -17.20
N PRO A 542 -8.09 -1.98 -16.26
CA PRO A 542 -7.12 -2.58 -15.33
C PRO A 542 -5.93 -3.27 -16.01
N ASN A 543 -6.06 -3.68 -17.27
CA ASN A 543 -4.97 -4.24 -18.07
C ASN A 543 -3.84 -3.25 -18.42
N ALA A 544 -3.98 -1.97 -18.07
CA ALA A 544 -3.01 -0.89 -18.33
C ALA A 544 -2.65 -0.66 -19.82
N LEU A 545 -3.41 -1.26 -20.76
CA LEU A 545 -3.15 -1.20 -22.20
C LEU A 545 -4.30 -0.52 -22.95
N THR A 546 -5.55 -0.87 -22.63
CA THR A 546 -6.74 -0.33 -23.30
C THR A 546 -7.05 1.06 -22.78
N VAL A 547 -6.79 2.10 -23.58
CA VAL A 547 -7.10 3.49 -23.23
C VAL A 547 -8.62 3.72 -23.32
N THR A 548 -9.23 4.17 -22.22
CA THR A 548 -10.68 4.39 -22.11
C THR A 548 -11.07 5.87 -22.29
N ALA A 549 -10.21 6.79 -21.84
CA ALA A 549 -10.38 8.22 -22.01
C ALA A 549 -9.05 8.98 -22.03
N ARG A 550 -9.08 10.20 -22.58
CA ARG A 550 -7.94 11.12 -22.66
C ARG A 550 -8.39 12.52 -22.27
N VAL A 551 -7.59 13.18 -21.44
CA VAL A 551 -7.84 14.55 -20.98
C VAL A 551 -6.63 15.42 -21.30
N ARG A 552 -6.86 16.44 -22.13
CA ARG A 552 -5.85 17.43 -22.49
C ARG A 552 -5.72 18.48 -21.37
N PRO A 553 -4.51 18.74 -20.84
CA PRO A 553 -4.27 19.80 -19.87
C PRO A 553 -4.60 21.19 -20.40
N ARG A 554 -5.12 22.06 -19.52
CA ARG A 554 -5.27 23.51 -19.73
C ARG A 554 -5.34 24.25 -18.41
N CYS A 555 -4.97 25.52 -18.38
CA CYS A 555 -5.06 26.33 -17.17
C CYS A 555 -6.46 26.25 -16.54
N GLY A 556 -6.52 25.98 -15.24
CA GLY A 556 -7.77 25.93 -14.47
C GLY A 556 -8.62 24.68 -14.68
N ARG A 557 -8.10 23.67 -15.41
CA ARG A 557 -8.76 22.37 -15.56
C ARG A 557 -8.39 21.44 -14.41
N LEU A 558 -9.39 21.02 -13.63
CA LEU A 558 -9.29 19.96 -12.65
C LEU A 558 -9.78 18.64 -13.24
N VAL A 559 -8.98 17.59 -13.10
CA VAL A 559 -9.43 16.20 -13.25
C VAL A 559 -9.50 15.60 -11.86
N ALA A 560 -10.70 15.23 -11.42
CA ALA A 560 -10.94 14.62 -10.11
C ALA A 560 -11.46 13.20 -10.32
N PHE A 561 -10.94 12.23 -9.58
CA PHE A 561 -11.32 10.82 -9.73
C PHE A 561 -11.04 10.02 -8.45
N SER A 562 -11.72 8.91 -8.25
CA SER A 562 -11.41 7.96 -7.16
C SER A 562 -10.04 7.30 -7.37
N SER A 563 -9.27 7.11 -6.30
CA SER A 563 -7.85 6.70 -6.38
C SER A 563 -7.62 5.20 -6.65
N GLY A 564 -8.68 4.41 -6.82
CA GLY A 564 -8.65 2.95 -6.89
C GLY A 564 -8.39 2.35 -8.27
N GLY A 565 -8.55 1.03 -8.34
CA GLY A 565 -8.33 0.20 -9.53
C GLY A 565 -9.36 0.40 -10.63
N GLU A 566 -10.43 1.14 -10.34
CA GLU A 566 -11.44 1.62 -11.29
C GLU A 566 -10.95 2.80 -12.15
N ASN A 567 -9.91 3.52 -11.72
CA ASN A 567 -9.30 4.62 -12.46
C ASN A 567 -7.78 4.49 -12.67
N PRO A 568 -7.27 3.37 -13.25
CA PRO A 568 -5.89 3.29 -13.71
C PRO A 568 -5.61 4.39 -14.72
N HIS A 569 -4.49 5.10 -14.55
CA HIS A 569 -4.16 6.25 -15.37
C HIS A 569 -2.66 6.46 -15.55
N GLY A 570 -2.30 7.13 -16.63
CA GLY A 570 -0.93 7.49 -16.98
C GLY A 570 -0.84 8.84 -17.68
N VAL A 571 0.38 9.31 -17.93
CA VAL A 571 0.63 10.58 -18.61
C VAL A 571 1.56 10.34 -19.80
N TRP A 572 1.10 10.73 -20.99
CA TRP A 572 1.92 10.67 -22.21
C TRP A 572 3.17 11.53 -22.09
N ALA A 573 4.25 11.14 -22.78
CA ALA A 573 5.49 11.90 -22.88
C ALA A 573 5.26 13.39 -23.16
N VAL A 574 5.96 14.27 -22.44
CA VAL A 574 6.05 15.70 -22.80
C VAL A 574 7.17 15.85 -23.82
N THR A 575 6.83 16.12 -25.08
CA THR A 575 7.79 16.15 -26.19
C THR A 575 8.37 17.53 -26.47
N ARG A 576 7.69 18.59 -26.00
CA ARG A 576 8.18 19.97 -26.10
C ARG A 576 7.54 20.84 -25.02
N GLY A 577 8.32 21.76 -24.46
CA GLY A 577 7.84 22.73 -23.47
C GLY A 577 7.86 22.19 -22.04
N ARG A 578 7.13 22.87 -21.14
CA ARG A 578 7.05 22.56 -19.71
C ARG A 578 5.60 22.40 -19.31
N ARG A 579 5.23 21.24 -18.77
CA ARG A 579 3.89 20.94 -18.24
C ARG A 579 3.89 21.10 -16.73
N CYS A 580 3.02 21.92 -16.18
CA CYS A 580 2.86 22.10 -14.73
C CYS A 580 1.44 21.75 -14.28
N ALA A 581 1.34 21.05 -13.16
CA ALA A 581 0.08 20.68 -12.52
C ALA A 581 0.24 20.63 -11.00
N LEU A 582 -0.84 20.90 -10.29
CA LEU A 582 -0.98 20.59 -8.88
C LEU A 582 -1.60 19.19 -8.76
N ALA A 583 -0.86 18.25 -8.19
CA ALA A 583 -1.33 16.90 -7.88
C ALA A 583 -1.74 16.87 -6.40
N LEU A 584 -2.96 16.43 -6.13
CA LEU A 584 -3.53 16.35 -4.79
C LEU A 584 -4.13 14.98 -4.57
N TRP A 585 -3.97 14.47 -3.36
CA TRP A 585 -4.63 13.25 -2.92
C TRP A 585 -5.44 13.53 -1.66
N HIS A 586 -6.61 12.92 -1.58
CA HIS A 586 -7.58 13.10 -0.52
C HIS A 586 -7.85 11.78 0.19
N THR A 587 -8.14 11.86 1.47
CA THR A 587 -8.43 10.70 2.33
C THR A 587 -9.64 10.96 3.22
N TRP A 588 -10.37 9.91 3.55
CA TRP A 588 -11.37 9.90 4.62
C TRP A 588 -10.74 9.68 6.01
N ALA A 589 -9.48 9.24 6.08
CA ALA A 589 -8.78 8.92 7.31
C ALA A 589 -8.11 10.18 7.89
N PRO A 590 -8.65 10.79 8.97
CA PRO A 590 -8.12 12.04 9.53
C PRO A 590 -6.67 11.93 10.01
N GLU A 591 -6.21 10.74 10.40
CA GLU A 591 -4.83 10.44 10.78
C GLU A 591 -3.83 10.58 9.61
N HIS A 592 -4.32 10.51 8.37
CA HIS A 592 -3.53 10.66 7.15
C HIS A 592 -3.68 12.06 6.51
N ARG A 593 -4.19 13.03 7.28
CA ARG A 593 -4.24 14.44 6.90
C ARG A 593 -2.83 15.02 6.76
N GLU A 594 -2.64 15.83 5.72
CA GLU A 594 -1.38 16.49 5.37
C GLU A 594 -0.93 17.46 6.48
N GLN A 595 -0.02 17.01 7.34
CA GLN A 595 0.53 17.85 8.42
C GLN A 595 1.31 19.05 7.86
N GLU A 596 2.06 18.83 6.77
CA GLU A 596 2.79 19.90 6.07
C GLU A 596 1.89 21.08 5.65
N TRP A 597 0.62 20.82 5.35
CA TRP A 597 -0.33 21.87 4.98
C TRP A 597 -0.72 22.73 6.20
N ILE A 598 -0.90 22.11 7.37
CA ILE A 598 -1.23 22.80 8.62
C ILE A 598 -0.05 23.69 9.02
N GLU A 599 1.15 23.13 9.04
CA GLU A 599 2.38 23.88 9.33
C GLU A 599 2.61 25.02 8.33
N ALA A 600 2.39 24.79 7.03
CA ALA A 600 2.52 25.82 6.00
C ALA A 600 1.54 26.99 6.22
N LYS A 601 0.32 26.69 6.68
CA LYS A 601 -0.69 27.70 6.97
C LYS A 601 -0.29 28.55 8.16
N GLU A 602 0.11 27.92 9.27
CA GLU A 602 0.57 28.62 10.47
C GLU A 602 1.75 29.53 10.16
N LEU A 603 2.76 29.03 9.42
CA LEU A 603 3.93 29.80 9.02
C LEU A 603 3.62 31.05 8.18
N LEU A 604 2.58 31.00 7.35
CA LEU A 604 2.19 32.13 6.51
C LEU A 604 1.28 33.12 7.24
N GLN A 605 0.55 32.67 8.26
CA GLN A 605 -0.27 33.54 9.12
C GLN A 605 0.60 34.32 10.10
N GLU A 606 1.59 33.68 10.74
CA GLU A 606 2.56 34.37 11.61
C GLU A 606 3.30 35.49 10.86
N SER A 607 3.69 35.25 9.60
CA SER A 607 4.34 36.29 8.79
C SER A 607 3.42 37.45 8.40
N GLU A 608 2.09 37.22 8.33
CA GLU A 608 1.13 38.30 8.08
C GLU A 608 0.97 39.17 9.34
N GLU A 609 0.87 38.55 10.50
CA GLU A 609 0.77 39.26 11.78
C GLU A 609 2.04 40.08 12.06
N GLU A 610 3.23 39.55 11.74
CA GLU A 610 4.50 40.30 11.83
C GLU A 610 4.58 41.47 10.81
N GLU A 611 4.11 41.28 9.56
CA GLU A 611 4.07 42.34 8.55
C GLU A 611 3.05 43.45 8.91
N GLU A 612 1.90 43.09 9.50
CA GLU A 612 0.89 44.05 9.97
C GLU A 612 1.35 44.83 11.21
N GLU A 613 2.06 44.19 12.16
CA GLU A 613 2.67 44.85 13.30
C GLU A 613 3.80 45.82 12.88
N GLU A 614 4.63 45.45 11.90
CA GLU A 614 5.67 46.34 11.34
C GLU A 614 5.07 47.51 10.55
N GLU A 615 3.93 47.34 9.86
CA GLU A 615 3.21 48.43 9.19
C GLU A 615 2.50 49.36 10.19
N GLU A 616 2.01 48.85 11.32
CA GLU A 616 1.42 49.67 12.41
C GLU A 616 2.48 50.43 13.23
N GLU A 617 3.71 49.92 13.36
CA GLU A 617 4.82 50.61 14.04
C GLU A 617 5.52 51.70 13.19
N MET A 618 5.17 51.86 11.90
CA MET A 618 5.70 52.92 11.03
C MET A 618 4.84 54.19 11.08
N PRO A 619 5.29 55.29 11.74
CA PRO A 619 4.47 56.49 11.82
C PRO A 619 4.40 57.17 10.45
N SER A 620 3.17 57.52 10.06
CA SER A 620 2.83 58.33 8.89
C SER A 620 3.84 59.46 8.67
N LYS A 621 4.59 59.40 7.56
CA LYS A 621 5.32 60.55 7.02
C LYS A 621 4.32 61.55 6.46
N ASP A 622 3.71 62.31 7.36
CA ASP A 622 2.96 63.50 7.01
C ASP A 622 3.98 64.59 6.62
N THR A 623 4.23 64.73 5.32
CA THR A 623 5.03 65.85 4.79
C THR A 623 4.06 66.86 4.20
N SER A 624 3.43 67.64 5.08
CA SER A 624 2.82 68.91 4.69
C SER A 624 3.86 70.03 4.80
N PRO A 625 4.14 70.81 3.75
CA PRO A 625 5.02 71.97 3.85
C PRO A 625 4.27 73.16 4.49
N GLU A 626 4.79 73.68 5.60
CA GLU A 626 4.30 74.93 6.20
C GLU A 626 4.56 76.16 5.29
N PRO A 627 3.65 77.15 5.25
CA PRO A 627 3.76 78.34 4.41
C PRO A 627 4.60 79.46 5.08
N PRO A 628 5.14 80.43 4.31
CA PRO A 628 6.03 81.44 4.85
C PRO A 628 5.30 82.52 5.66
N SER A 629 5.94 82.95 6.74
CA SER A 629 5.50 84.02 7.63
C SER A 629 5.42 85.38 6.92
N HIS A 630 4.26 86.02 6.96
CA HIS A 630 4.11 87.43 6.57
C HIS A 630 4.17 88.36 7.78
N ARG A 631 5.16 89.26 7.75
CA ARG A 631 5.19 90.52 8.49
C ARG A 631 4.05 91.44 8.02
N HIS A 632 3.46 92.14 8.98
CA HIS A 632 2.44 93.18 8.82
C HIS A 632 2.68 94.16 7.66
N GLN A 633 1.65 94.37 6.83
CA GLN A 633 1.24 95.71 6.40
C GLN A 633 -0.26 95.76 6.08
N ARG A 634 -0.83 96.93 6.35
CA ARG A 634 -2.24 97.32 6.41
C ARG A 634 -2.79 97.57 4.99
N VAL A 635 -4.08 97.32 4.73
CA VAL A 635 -5.08 98.18 4.02
C VAL A 635 -6.29 97.37 3.48
N GLN A 636 -7.47 97.73 3.98
CA GLN A 636 -8.84 97.85 3.41
C GLN A 636 -9.49 96.84 2.41
N ASP A 637 -10.69 96.41 2.82
CA ASP A 637 -12.00 96.39 2.13
C ASP A 637 -12.45 95.35 1.07
N LYS A 638 -13.63 94.79 1.42
CA LYS A 638 -14.84 94.46 0.60
C LYS A 638 -15.00 93.09 -0.11
N ALA A 639 -15.91 92.32 0.50
CA ALA A 639 -17.16 91.74 -0.04
C ALA A 639 -17.16 90.78 -1.26
N GLY A 640 -17.81 89.63 -1.09
CA GLY A 640 -18.69 89.06 -2.13
C GLY A 640 -18.66 87.54 -2.37
N LYS A 641 -19.68 86.85 -1.83
CA LYS A 641 -20.53 85.76 -2.41
C LYS A 641 -19.93 84.55 -3.19
N ALA A 642 -20.40 83.37 -2.77
CA ALA A 642 -20.50 82.09 -3.52
C ALA A 642 -21.47 82.16 -4.73
N PRO A 643 -21.45 81.19 -5.68
CA PRO A 643 -22.16 79.88 -5.60
C PRO A 643 -21.33 78.70 -6.20
N ARG A 644 -21.50 77.39 -5.89
CA ARG A 644 -22.62 76.41 -5.93
C ARG A 644 -22.79 75.69 -7.30
N VAL A 645 -22.92 74.34 -7.24
CA VAL A 645 -23.50 73.37 -8.23
C VAL A 645 -22.51 72.90 -9.34
N ARG A 646 -22.37 71.64 -9.81
CA ARG A 646 -23.21 70.41 -10.02
C ARG A 646 -22.23 69.20 -10.21
N GLU A 647 -22.43 68.00 -9.66
CA GLU A 647 -23.21 66.85 -10.19
C GLU A 647 -22.93 66.48 -11.66
N GLU A 648 -22.22 65.37 -11.91
CA GLU A 648 -22.75 64.11 -12.49
C GLU A 648 -21.62 63.12 -12.87
N LEU A 649 -21.91 61.84 -12.60
CA LEU A 649 -21.29 60.55 -13.02
C LEU A 649 -19.99 60.09 -12.35
#